data_AF-A0A2S4WFI9-F1
#
_entry.id   AF-A0A2S4WFI9-F1
#
_cell.length_a   1.000
_cell.length_b   1.000
_cell.length_c   1.000
_cell.angle_alpha   90.00
_cell.angle_beta   90.00
_cell.angle_gamma   90.00
#
_symmetry.space_group_name_H-M   'P 1'
#
loop_
_entity.id
_entity.type
_entity.pdbx_description
1 polymer ?
#
loop_
_entity_poly.entity_id
_entity_poly.type
_entity_poly.pdbx_seq_one_letter_code
_entity_poly.pdbx_strand_id
1 'polypeptide(L)'
;MKIPTMDEALEHSKADREELPEKCPFMYHDSPRWKIMSKGGDDEKAYYLNIYNSLSQLQKVVLSQHATDIIRSSKKRQTFSSQIKATQTYCLLESAATLGWSSFILLLGAPFALLTRPFNVFYMVAYFGSVYSFLFVANIAFLIAHVLGVGKFVRMLGDRQGAGWSPINWLNINIFNRKQRIFQHAREAFCSELPSFEPATKIDDPHSKRRKLQFNVDVARSILLMCSIVYERDVRFVEKAASGAISRPTLGDSDSPSEPNEGVLYLLKSEEYMYRAGYLWDLKFVSMADFRKLTGPFAGAFYDYENVGPDENPFIVIVMKGTSPDNFSEWLMDCACKFESSADFLGTGLAHNGFYNTLFPSKNSDAHVLPYIRIVETIKMIAGQAAEHTQQKYGTAKKTNLYVGGHSLGAGIAQLLYARFLESPEDLGDQVTLRDAYVFGTPRACDFKLASRVDYNMNRPINQGRQLWRVANRAQSPIIGDIVTRVPPGFADKREIRCGLQEGSYYAYAAIGTRVDLTPNALGPPFYNIEDAPVGHSVEVYKKADEAENEFARSREASAFIMPRDIVQLSMWVVTYLVPVMHDHFPASYMDSLYKVQAKTAYGKIKGNKVKSKQEQHQQSGQHQQSGQHSNPVNTNNPVTTKVTNTKTRLPPPAPPRAETSNSPTLLSFYSDPL
;
A
#
# COMPACT_ATOMS: atom_id res chain seq x y z
N MET A 1 16.37 -6.38 -23.26
CA MET A 1 17.24 -5.32 -22.70
C MET A 1 18.17 -5.97 -21.68
N LYS A 2 19.49 -5.80 -21.80
CA LYS A 2 20.48 -6.31 -20.83
C LYS A 2 20.12 -5.75 -19.45
N ILE A 3 19.94 -6.60 -18.43
CA ILE A 3 19.81 -6.09 -17.05
C ILE A 3 21.10 -5.33 -16.78
N PRO A 4 21.04 -4.02 -16.47
CA PRO A 4 22.24 -3.24 -16.28
C PRO A 4 23.09 -3.88 -15.18
N THR A 5 24.41 -3.91 -15.37
CA THR A 5 25.31 -4.23 -14.26
C THR A 5 25.06 -3.24 -13.11
N MET A 6 25.44 -3.58 -11.87
CA MET A 6 25.26 -2.61 -10.78
C MET A 6 25.93 -1.27 -11.09
N ASP A 7 27.09 -1.29 -11.74
CA ASP A 7 27.76 -0.07 -12.19
C ASP A 7 26.94 0.70 -13.23
N GLU A 8 26.39 0.02 -14.25
CA GLU A 8 25.50 0.65 -15.26
C GLU A 8 24.23 1.20 -14.58
N ALA A 9 23.65 0.47 -13.62
CA ALA A 9 22.46 0.87 -12.88
C ALA A 9 22.76 2.07 -11.96
N LEU A 10 23.95 2.10 -11.35
CA LEU A 10 24.44 3.18 -10.50
C LEU A 10 24.79 4.41 -11.33
N GLU A 11 25.34 4.26 -12.53
CA GLU A 11 25.55 5.33 -13.50
C GLU A 11 24.23 5.95 -13.97
N HIS A 12 23.26 5.12 -14.34
CA HIS A 12 21.90 5.60 -14.65
C HIS A 12 21.27 6.33 -13.45
N SER A 13 21.41 5.76 -12.24
CA SER A 13 20.96 6.42 -11.03
C SER A 13 21.69 7.74 -10.79
N LYS A 14 22.98 7.85 -11.08
CA LYS A 14 23.73 9.11 -10.93
C LYS A 14 23.28 10.15 -11.96
N ALA A 15 23.13 9.78 -13.21
CA ALA A 15 22.64 10.66 -14.26
C ALA A 15 21.24 11.21 -13.92
N ASP A 16 20.33 10.34 -13.48
CA ASP A 16 18.99 10.74 -13.02
C ASP A 16 19.03 11.67 -11.80
N ARG A 17 20.04 11.53 -10.94
CA ARG A 17 20.25 12.35 -9.75
C ARG A 17 20.87 13.71 -10.05
N GLU A 18 21.63 13.82 -11.13
CA GLU A 18 22.21 15.08 -11.61
C GLU A 18 21.19 15.95 -12.35
N GLU A 19 20.08 15.35 -12.84
CA GLU A 19 18.97 16.01 -13.54
C GLU A 19 17.89 16.60 -12.61
N LEU A 20 18.17 16.85 -11.32
CA LEU A 20 17.18 17.50 -10.45
C LEU A 20 16.72 18.85 -11.06
N PRO A 21 15.42 19.18 -10.99
CA PRO A 21 14.95 20.49 -11.45
C PRO A 21 15.74 21.62 -10.81
N GLU A 22 16.09 22.67 -11.56
CA GLU A 22 16.93 23.78 -11.08
C GLU A 22 16.41 24.43 -9.78
N LYS A 23 15.10 24.37 -9.55
CA LYS A 23 14.40 24.93 -8.36
C LYS A 23 14.09 23.89 -7.27
N CYS A 24 14.64 22.69 -7.34
CA CYS A 24 14.43 21.65 -6.34
C CYS A 24 15.11 22.04 -5.01
N PRO A 25 14.39 22.09 -3.88
CA PRO A 25 15.00 22.43 -2.59
C PRO A 25 15.84 21.28 -2.00
N PHE A 26 15.80 20.10 -2.62
CA PHE A 26 16.49 18.89 -2.17
C PHE A 26 17.76 18.62 -2.97
N MET A 27 18.71 17.93 -2.35
CA MET A 27 19.93 17.42 -2.95
C MET A 27 20.06 15.92 -2.69
N TYR A 28 20.88 15.23 -3.48
CA TYR A 28 21.25 13.85 -3.18
C TYR A 28 22.54 13.81 -2.35
N HIS A 29 22.60 12.91 -1.36
CA HIS A 29 23.73 12.81 -0.42
C HIS A 29 25.04 12.27 -1.05
N ASP A 30 24.98 11.78 -2.28
CA ASP A 30 26.14 11.35 -3.07
C ASP A 30 26.63 12.42 -4.05
N SER A 31 25.90 13.53 -4.21
CA SER A 31 26.26 14.64 -5.07
C SER A 31 27.58 15.31 -4.64
N PRO A 32 28.39 15.83 -5.58
CA PRO A 32 29.62 16.56 -5.25
C PRO A 32 29.36 17.71 -4.27
N ARG A 33 28.27 18.46 -4.49
CA ARG A 33 27.85 19.58 -3.64
C ARG A 33 27.61 19.13 -2.19
N TRP A 34 26.94 17.99 -1.99
CA TRP A 34 26.74 17.43 -0.65
C TRP A 34 28.05 16.97 0.00
N LYS A 35 28.97 16.35 -0.76
CA LYS A 35 30.25 15.86 -0.23
C LYS A 35 31.18 16.97 0.25
N ILE A 36 31.05 18.17 -0.32
CA ILE A 36 31.83 19.36 0.07
C ILE A 36 31.24 20.00 1.34
N MET A 37 29.94 19.82 1.62
CA MET A 37 29.33 20.33 2.85
C MET A 37 29.88 19.60 4.08
N SER A 38 30.21 20.37 5.12
CA SER A 38 30.62 19.81 6.41
C SER A 38 29.43 19.09 7.07
N LYS A 39 29.50 17.76 7.18
CA LYS A 39 28.49 16.96 7.88
C LYS A 39 28.42 17.39 9.36
N GLY A 40 27.26 17.85 9.79
CA GLY A 40 27.02 18.39 11.14
C GLY A 40 27.47 19.84 11.33
N GLY A 41 27.91 20.54 10.28
CA GLY A 41 28.24 21.96 10.31
C GLY A 41 27.07 22.88 9.93
N ASP A 42 27.33 24.19 9.96
CA ASP A 42 26.33 25.23 9.68
C ASP A 42 25.72 25.12 8.27
N ASP A 43 26.48 24.65 7.28
CA ASP A 43 26.00 24.42 5.91
C ASP A 43 24.88 23.37 5.87
N GLU A 44 25.03 22.27 6.61
CA GLU A 44 24.03 21.22 6.67
C GLU A 44 22.76 21.72 7.38
N LYS A 45 22.92 22.50 8.46
CA LYS A 45 21.80 23.13 9.14
C LYS A 45 21.05 24.11 8.22
N ALA A 46 21.77 24.93 7.47
CA ALA A 46 21.21 25.88 6.51
C ALA A 46 20.43 25.15 5.39
N TYR A 47 20.92 24.00 4.92
CA TYR A 47 20.22 23.17 3.95
C TYR A 47 18.86 22.68 4.47
N TYR A 48 18.81 22.07 5.66
CA TYR A 48 17.54 21.60 6.22
C TYR A 48 16.60 22.75 6.60
N LEU A 49 17.15 23.91 6.98
CA LEU A 49 16.35 25.11 7.20
C LEU A 49 15.71 25.61 5.88
N ASN A 50 16.44 25.56 4.76
CA ASN A 50 15.90 25.88 3.44
C ASN A 50 14.78 24.91 3.03
N ILE A 51 14.97 23.61 3.24
CA ILE A 51 13.91 22.61 3.03
C ILE A 51 12.70 22.97 3.89
N TYR A 52 12.89 23.17 5.21
CA TYR A 52 11.82 23.51 6.12
C TYR A 52 11.05 24.75 5.65
N ASN A 53 11.76 25.79 5.23
CA ASN A 53 11.15 27.03 4.75
C ASN A 53 10.34 26.83 3.47
N SER A 54 10.77 25.92 2.59
CA SER A 54 10.03 25.55 1.36
C SER A 54 8.76 24.75 1.61
N LEU A 55 8.60 24.14 2.80
CA LEU A 55 7.40 23.37 3.14
C LEU A 55 6.17 24.29 3.26
N SER A 56 5.02 23.77 2.84
CA SER A 56 3.73 24.44 3.07
C SER A 56 3.43 24.59 4.56
N GLN A 57 2.57 25.54 4.92
CA GLN A 57 2.22 25.79 6.32
C GLN A 57 1.64 24.54 7.00
N LEU A 58 0.83 23.76 6.28
CA LEU A 58 0.30 22.49 6.77
C LEU A 58 1.39 21.49 7.12
N GLN A 59 2.36 21.31 6.21
CA GLN A 59 3.48 20.40 6.44
C GLN A 59 4.29 20.81 7.67
N LYS A 60 4.55 22.12 7.86
CA LYS A 60 5.25 22.65 9.03
C LYS A 60 4.50 22.35 10.33
N VAL A 61 3.18 22.55 10.35
CA VAL A 61 2.32 22.27 11.52
C VAL A 61 2.31 20.78 11.84
N VAL A 62 2.06 19.92 10.85
CA VAL A 62 1.99 18.46 11.04
C VAL A 62 3.35 17.91 11.49
N LEU A 63 4.44 18.35 10.87
CA LEU A 63 5.81 17.96 11.25
C LEU A 63 6.14 18.40 12.68
N SER A 64 5.77 19.62 13.07
CA SER A 64 5.98 20.13 14.43
C SER A 64 5.18 19.38 15.48
N GLN A 65 3.93 19.03 15.14
CA GLN A 65 3.07 18.20 15.99
C GLN A 65 3.65 16.80 16.16
N HIS A 66 4.09 16.18 15.06
CA HIS A 66 4.66 14.83 15.08
C HIS A 66 5.98 14.79 15.86
N ALA A 67 6.87 15.78 15.69
CA ALA A 67 8.07 15.92 16.50
C ALA A 67 7.75 16.06 17.99
N THR A 68 6.70 16.82 18.34
CA THR A 68 6.25 16.96 19.73
C THR A 68 5.76 15.63 20.31
N ASP A 69 5.03 14.83 19.53
CA ASP A 69 4.52 13.52 19.94
C ASP A 69 5.66 12.52 20.15
N ILE A 70 6.69 12.54 19.30
CA ILE A 70 7.93 11.76 19.45
C ILE A 70 8.67 12.15 20.73
N ILE A 71 8.87 13.46 20.96
CA ILE A 71 9.56 13.98 22.14
C ILE A 71 8.82 13.62 23.43
N ARG A 72 7.50 13.74 23.46
CA ARG A 72 6.69 13.34 24.63
C ARG A 72 6.83 11.84 24.91
N SER A 73 6.84 11.04 23.85
CA SER A 73 6.99 9.59 23.95
C SER A 73 8.39 9.15 24.41
N SER A 74 9.42 10.00 24.24
CA SER A 74 10.81 9.67 24.61
C SER A 74 11.14 9.85 26.09
N LYS A 75 10.49 10.79 26.79
CA LYS A 75 10.81 11.19 28.19
C LYS A 75 10.72 10.04 29.21
N LYS A 76 9.96 8.98 28.94
CA LYS A 76 9.86 7.79 29.80
C LYS A 76 10.77 6.62 29.36
N ARG A 77 11.37 6.69 28.17
CA ARG A 77 12.12 5.60 27.51
C ARG A 77 13.64 5.66 27.75
N GLN A 78 14.11 6.60 28.58
CA GLN A 78 15.52 6.72 28.94
C GLN A 78 15.91 5.94 30.21
N THR A 79 14.97 5.22 30.83
CA THR A 79 15.28 4.40 32.02
C THR A 79 16.04 3.14 31.61
N PHE A 80 16.98 2.70 32.44
CA PHE A 80 17.72 1.44 32.22
C PHE A 80 16.77 0.24 32.03
N SER A 81 15.67 0.20 32.79
CA SER A 81 14.62 -0.82 32.62
C SER A 81 14.01 -0.78 31.22
N SER A 82 13.68 0.40 30.70
CA SER A 82 13.14 0.52 29.33
C SER A 82 14.15 0.15 28.23
N GLN A 83 15.45 0.39 28.46
CA GLN A 83 16.51 -0.03 27.54
C GLN A 83 16.66 -1.55 27.50
N ILE A 84 16.59 -2.23 28.65
CA ILE A 84 16.57 -3.70 28.71
C ILE A 84 15.32 -4.25 28.01
N LYS A 85 14.14 -3.67 28.29
CA LYS A 85 12.88 -4.08 27.65
C LYS A 85 12.90 -3.89 26.12
N ALA A 86 13.66 -2.92 25.63
CA ALA A 86 13.82 -2.67 24.21
C ALA A 86 14.74 -3.69 23.51
N THR A 87 15.50 -4.50 24.24
CA THR A 87 16.39 -5.51 23.64
C THR A 87 15.60 -6.61 22.94
N GLN A 88 16.15 -7.10 21.82
CA GLN A 88 15.58 -8.17 21.01
C GLN A 88 15.36 -9.45 21.83
N THR A 89 16.35 -9.83 22.65
CA THR A 89 16.28 -10.98 23.55
C THR A 89 15.17 -10.86 24.58
N TYR A 90 15.03 -9.69 25.22
CA TYR A 90 13.94 -9.49 26.19
C TYR A 90 12.58 -9.60 25.51
N CYS A 91 12.39 -8.92 24.36
CA CYS A 91 11.15 -9.01 23.60
C CYS A 91 10.79 -10.47 23.27
N LEU A 92 11.76 -11.28 22.84
CA LEU A 92 11.55 -12.70 22.54
C LEU A 92 11.13 -13.50 23.78
N LEU A 93 11.81 -13.30 24.90
CA LEU A 93 11.49 -13.97 26.16
C LEU A 93 10.13 -13.54 26.72
N GLU A 94 9.81 -12.25 26.67
CA GLU A 94 8.52 -11.70 27.09
C GLU A 94 7.39 -12.25 26.21
N SER A 95 7.60 -12.30 24.89
CA SER A 95 6.65 -12.88 23.94
C SER A 95 6.41 -14.36 24.22
N ALA A 96 7.49 -15.14 24.42
CA ALA A 96 7.40 -16.56 24.77
C ALA A 96 6.71 -16.79 26.12
N ALA A 97 7.03 -15.99 27.14
CA ALA A 97 6.39 -16.06 28.46
C ALA A 97 4.91 -15.68 28.40
N THR A 98 4.57 -14.61 27.69
CA THR A 98 3.17 -14.18 27.49
C THR A 98 2.37 -15.24 26.76
N LEU A 99 2.96 -15.85 25.74
CA LEU A 99 2.33 -16.94 25.01
C LEU A 99 2.17 -18.18 25.90
N GLY A 100 3.20 -18.56 26.65
CA GLY A 100 3.14 -19.66 27.61
C GLY A 100 2.05 -19.44 28.66
N TRP A 101 1.95 -18.22 29.19
CA TRP A 101 0.89 -17.82 30.10
C TRP A 101 -0.50 -17.89 29.46
N SER A 102 -0.68 -17.34 28.26
CA SER A 102 -1.95 -17.44 27.53
C SER A 102 -2.33 -18.90 27.25
N SER A 103 -1.36 -19.74 26.91
CA SER A 103 -1.55 -21.18 26.69
C SER A 103 -1.98 -21.89 27.97
N PHE A 104 -1.37 -21.53 29.10
CA PHE A 104 -1.72 -22.05 30.42
C PHE A 104 -3.13 -21.65 30.83
N ILE A 105 -3.50 -20.38 30.69
CA ILE A 105 -4.86 -19.89 30.94
C ILE A 105 -5.87 -20.59 30.02
N LEU A 106 -5.54 -20.82 28.76
CA LEU A 106 -6.39 -21.55 27.82
C LEU A 106 -6.55 -23.02 28.24
N LEU A 107 -5.49 -23.67 28.73
CA LEU A 107 -5.57 -25.02 29.29
C LEU A 107 -6.46 -25.08 30.53
N LEU A 108 -6.37 -24.08 31.43
CA LEU A 108 -7.25 -24.00 32.60
C LEU A 108 -8.71 -23.71 32.22
N GLY A 109 -8.94 -22.84 31.23
CA GLY A 109 -10.28 -22.50 30.75
C GLY A 109 -10.92 -23.57 29.87
N ALA A 110 -10.12 -24.43 29.25
CA ALA A 110 -10.55 -25.55 28.42
C ALA A 110 -9.71 -26.80 28.72
N PRO A 111 -9.84 -27.43 29.91
CA PRO A 111 -8.99 -28.55 30.33
C PRO A 111 -9.11 -29.77 29.41
N PHE A 112 -10.23 -29.91 28.72
CA PHE A 112 -10.47 -30.96 27.72
C PHE A 112 -10.09 -30.55 26.29
N ALA A 113 -9.36 -29.45 26.08
CA ALA A 113 -8.97 -28.99 24.74
C ALA A 113 -8.17 -30.04 23.96
N LEU A 114 -7.35 -30.85 24.64
CA LEU A 114 -6.61 -31.96 24.01
C LEU A 114 -7.55 -33.03 23.41
N LEU A 115 -8.70 -33.27 24.04
CA LEU A 115 -9.68 -34.27 23.58
C LEU A 115 -10.68 -33.66 22.59
N THR A 116 -11.14 -32.43 22.87
CA THR A 116 -12.18 -31.76 22.09
C THR A 116 -11.63 -31.07 20.85
N ARG A 117 -10.35 -30.69 20.84
CA ARG A 117 -9.68 -29.93 19.76
C ARG A 117 -8.23 -30.37 19.54
N PRO A 118 -7.96 -31.69 19.37
CA PRO A 118 -6.60 -32.21 19.29
C PRO A 118 -5.78 -31.53 18.18
N PHE A 119 -6.37 -31.33 17.00
CA PHE A 119 -5.68 -30.70 15.87
C PHE A 119 -5.32 -29.23 16.12
N ASN A 120 -6.10 -28.48 16.89
CA ASN A 120 -5.75 -27.08 17.21
C ASN A 120 -4.59 -27.05 18.23
N VAL A 121 -4.58 -27.99 19.19
CA VAL A 121 -3.51 -28.09 20.20
C VAL A 121 -2.19 -28.58 19.59
N PHE A 122 -2.22 -29.65 18.78
CA PHE A 122 -1.02 -30.14 18.10
C PHE A 122 -0.44 -29.10 17.15
N TYR A 123 -1.32 -28.42 16.41
CA TYR A 123 -0.92 -27.33 15.53
C TYR A 123 -0.28 -26.18 16.30
N MET A 124 -0.89 -25.78 17.41
CA MET A 124 -0.34 -24.77 18.32
C MET A 124 1.08 -25.15 18.77
N VAL A 125 1.27 -26.37 19.27
CA VAL A 125 2.58 -26.84 19.74
C VAL A 125 3.61 -26.92 18.60
N ALA A 126 3.22 -27.47 17.44
CA ALA A 126 4.12 -27.60 16.29
C ALA A 126 4.50 -26.23 15.70
N TYR A 127 3.53 -25.34 15.53
CA TYR A 127 3.73 -24.00 15.01
C TYR A 127 4.59 -23.17 15.97
N PHE A 128 4.23 -23.09 17.25
CA PHE A 128 5.01 -22.29 18.19
C PHE A 128 6.38 -22.90 18.47
N GLY A 129 6.48 -24.22 18.57
CA GLY A 129 7.77 -24.91 18.68
C GLY A 129 8.69 -24.55 17.51
N SER A 130 8.23 -24.74 16.28
CA SER A 130 9.04 -24.45 15.08
C SER A 130 9.35 -22.96 14.93
N VAL A 131 8.36 -22.08 15.05
CA VAL A 131 8.52 -20.63 14.86
C VAL A 131 9.37 -20.01 15.95
N TYR A 132 9.15 -20.31 17.24
CA TYR A 132 9.99 -19.74 18.30
C TYR A 132 11.39 -20.35 18.32
N SER A 133 11.58 -21.62 17.93
CA SER A 133 12.92 -22.16 17.69
C SER A 133 13.64 -21.41 16.56
N PHE A 134 12.96 -21.16 15.44
CA PHE A 134 13.51 -20.35 14.35
C PHE A 134 13.86 -18.93 14.81
N LEU A 135 12.94 -18.25 15.50
CA LEU A 135 13.16 -16.90 16.02
C LEU A 135 14.30 -16.87 17.04
N PHE A 136 14.46 -17.90 17.87
CA PHE A 136 15.57 -18.01 18.80
C PHE A 136 16.92 -18.14 18.07
N VAL A 137 17.01 -19.01 17.07
CA VAL A 137 18.20 -19.14 16.23
C VAL A 137 18.49 -17.84 15.48
N ALA A 138 17.45 -17.20 14.91
CA ALA A 138 17.57 -15.91 14.25
C ALA A 138 18.06 -14.82 15.22
N ASN A 139 17.55 -14.76 16.46
CA ASN A 139 18.01 -13.83 17.48
C ASN A 139 19.51 -14.00 17.78
N ILE A 140 19.98 -15.25 17.90
CA ILE A 140 21.41 -15.54 18.07
C ILE A 140 22.21 -15.05 16.85
N ALA A 141 21.73 -15.33 15.64
CA ALA A 141 22.38 -14.88 14.41
C ALA A 141 22.45 -13.35 14.31
N PHE A 142 21.36 -12.64 14.65
CA PHE A 142 21.32 -11.18 14.69
C PHE A 142 22.25 -10.60 15.77
N LEU A 143 22.33 -11.23 16.94
CA LEU A 143 23.24 -10.83 18.01
C LEU A 143 24.71 -10.96 17.55
N ILE A 144 25.06 -12.11 16.95
CA ILE A 144 26.39 -12.34 16.37
C ILE A 144 26.67 -11.30 15.27
N ALA A 145 25.72 -11.08 14.36
CA ALA A 145 25.83 -10.09 13.30
C ALA A 145 26.03 -8.66 13.85
N HIS A 146 25.35 -8.31 14.95
CA HIS A 146 25.51 -7.02 15.61
C HIS A 146 26.91 -6.87 16.23
N VAL A 147 27.39 -7.88 16.94
CA VAL A 147 28.74 -7.91 17.54
C VAL A 147 29.83 -7.83 16.45
N LEU A 148 29.63 -8.51 15.32
CA LEU A 148 30.52 -8.45 14.16
C LEU A 148 30.39 -7.16 13.33
N GLY A 149 29.49 -6.25 13.70
CA GLY A 149 29.31 -4.97 13.01
C GLY A 149 28.66 -5.09 11.63
N VAL A 150 27.93 -6.17 11.34
CA VAL A 150 27.26 -6.41 10.05
C VAL A 150 26.32 -5.26 9.68
N GLY A 151 25.64 -4.63 10.63
CA GLY A 151 24.80 -3.46 10.34
C GLY A 151 25.59 -2.28 9.75
N LYS A 152 26.81 -2.02 10.24
CA LYS A 152 27.71 -1.00 9.66
C LYS A 152 28.17 -1.41 8.26
N PHE A 153 28.43 -2.70 8.07
CA PHE A 153 28.82 -3.26 6.77
C PHE A 153 27.68 -3.19 5.74
N VAL A 154 26.46 -3.60 6.10
CA VAL A 154 25.25 -3.48 5.27
C VAL A 154 25.00 -2.02 4.89
N ARG A 155 25.18 -1.09 5.82
CA ARG A 155 25.07 0.35 5.51
C ARG A 155 26.16 0.81 4.54
N MET A 156 27.41 0.43 4.77
CA MET A 156 28.52 0.74 3.87
C MET A 156 28.25 0.17 2.46
N LEU A 157 27.69 -1.04 2.37
CA LEU A 157 27.27 -1.63 1.10
C LEU A 157 26.11 -0.85 0.47
N GLY A 158 25.12 -0.42 1.25
CA GLY A 158 24.05 0.45 0.78
C GLY A 158 24.58 1.76 0.19
N ASP A 159 25.48 2.43 0.91
CA ASP A 159 26.09 3.70 0.49
C ASP A 159 26.99 3.54 -0.75
N ARG A 160 27.71 2.42 -0.88
CA ARG A 160 28.65 2.18 -1.99
C ARG A 160 28.02 1.54 -3.22
N GLN A 161 27.09 0.61 -3.03
CA GLN A 161 26.57 -0.28 -4.07
C GLN A 161 25.04 -0.28 -4.15
N GLY A 162 24.32 0.03 -3.06
CA GLY A 162 22.85 0.12 -3.03
C GLY A 162 22.30 1.52 -3.36
N ALA A 163 23.11 2.41 -3.93
CA ALA A 163 22.77 3.80 -4.23
C ALA A 163 22.25 4.62 -3.02
N GLY A 164 22.60 4.24 -1.80
CA GLY A 164 22.16 4.87 -0.56
C GLY A 164 20.79 4.41 -0.04
N TRP A 165 20.16 3.43 -0.69
CA TRP A 165 18.87 2.88 -0.28
C TRP A 165 18.98 1.85 0.83
N SER A 166 17.86 1.55 1.48
CA SER A 166 17.73 0.43 2.42
C SER A 166 17.72 -0.93 1.69
N PRO A 167 18.06 -2.04 2.39
CA PRO A 167 18.08 -3.39 1.80
C PRO A 167 16.78 -3.82 1.12
N ILE A 168 15.65 -3.25 1.53
CA ILE A 168 14.32 -3.54 0.98
C ILE A 168 14.20 -3.10 -0.48
N ASN A 169 14.87 -2.01 -0.84
CA ASN A 169 14.82 -1.41 -2.16
C ASN A 169 16.07 -1.73 -3.00
N TRP A 170 17.05 -2.47 -2.47
CA TRP A 170 18.25 -2.87 -3.23
C TRP A 170 17.94 -3.77 -4.43
N LEU A 171 16.84 -4.54 -4.39
CA LEU A 171 16.46 -5.43 -5.51
C LEU A 171 16.20 -4.65 -6.80
N ASN A 172 15.86 -3.37 -6.68
CA ASN A 172 15.79 -2.44 -7.80
C ASN A 172 16.20 -1.04 -7.32
N ILE A 173 17.49 -0.71 -7.42
CA ILE A 173 18.02 0.60 -7.01
C ILE A 173 17.40 1.78 -7.77
N ASN A 174 16.78 1.51 -8.92
CA ASN A 174 16.13 2.49 -9.80
C ASN A 174 14.60 2.49 -9.64
N ILE A 175 14.06 1.84 -8.60
CA ILE A 175 12.61 1.73 -8.36
C ILE A 175 11.91 3.10 -8.29
N PHE A 176 12.61 4.14 -7.85
CA PHE A 176 12.06 5.50 -7.72
C PHE A 176 12.41 6.45 -8.88
N ASN A 177 13.28 6.03 -9.80
CA ASN A 177 13.76 6.90 -10.87
C ASN A 177 12.66 7.15 -11.91
N ARG A 178 12.47 8.42 -12.29
CA ARG A 178 11.55 8.88 -13.35
C ARG A 178 10.11 8.33 -13.21
N LYS A 179 9.61 8.15 -11.99
CA LYS A 179 8.28 7.57 -11.73
C LYS A 179 7.11 8.54 -11.78
N GLN A 180 7.35 9.82 -12.07
CA GLN A 180 6.31 10.85 -12.16
C GLN A 180 5.16 10.46 -13.11
N ARG A 181 5.45 9.77 -14.22
CA ARG A 181 4.42 9.29 -15.17
C ARG A 181 3.39 8.34 -14.53
N ILE A 182 3.82 7.48 -13.59
CA ILE A 182 2.92 6.56 -12.90
C ILE A 182 1.90 7.35 -12.09
N PHE A 183 2.34 8.40 -11.38
CA PHE A 183 1.45 9.28 -10.62
C PHE A 183 0.54 10.10 -11.53
N GLN A 184 1.04 10.60 -12.67
CA GLN A 184 0.20 11.27 -13.67
C GLN A 184 -0.89 10.35 -14.23
N HIS A 185 -0.59 9.06 -14.42
CA HIS A 185 -1.58 8.08 -14.85
C HIS A 185 -2.61 7.76 -13.75
N ALA A 186 -2.15 7.59 -12.51
CA ALA A 186 -3.01 7.31 -11.36
C ALA A 186 -3.87 8.51 -10.93
N ARG A 187 -3.44 9.75 -11.23
CA ARG A 187 -4.10 11.00 -10.82
C ARG A 187 -5.58 11.04 -11.17
N GLU A 188 -5.93 10.62 -12.37
CA GLU A 188 -7.33 10.59 -12.82
C GLU A 188 -8.22 9.75 -11.90
N ALA A 189 -7.71 8.59 -11.46
CA ALA A 189 -8.43 7.75 -10.52
C ALA A 189 -8.42 8.32 -9.09
N PHE A 190 -7.28 8.88 -8.64
CA PHE A 190 -7.19 9.53 -7.34
C PHE A 190 -8.17 10.70 -7.19
N CYS A 191 -8.33 11.50 -8.25
CA CYS A 191 -9.21 12.67 -8.27
C CYS A 191 -10.66 12.35 -8.66
N SER A 192 -10.96 11.13 -9.14
CA SER A 192 -12.31 10.77 -9.60
C SER A 192 -13.37 10.83 -8.50
N GLU A 193 -14.60 11.17 -8.86
CA GLU A 193 -15.75 11.04 -7.95
C GLU A 193 -16.03 9.58 -7.62
N LEU A 194 -16.63 9.33 -6.44
CA LEU A 194 -17.09 7.98 -6.10
C LEU A 194 -18.42 7.79 -6.82
N PRO A 195 -18.56 6.78 -7.68
CA PRO A 195 -19.79 6.58 -8.42
C PRO A 195 -20.98 6.55 -7.44
N SER A 196 -21.95 7.45 -7.64
CA SER A 196 -23.18 7.42 -6.87
C SER A 196 -23.93 6.13 -7.18
N PHE A 197 -24.50 5.52 -6.13
CA PHE A 197 -25.39 4.40 -6.32
C PHE A 197 -26.72 4.91 -6.87
N GLU A 198 -27.00 4.60 -8.13
CA GLU A 198 -28.37 4.67 -8.67
C GLU A 198 -28.94 3.23 -8.75
N PRO A 199 -30.09 2.96 -8.11
CA PRO A 199 -30.76 1.67 -8.25
C PRO A 199 -31.25 1.51 -9.69
N ALA A 200 -31.14 0.31 -10.24
CA ALA A 200 -31.70 0.00 -11.56
C ALA A 200 -33.23 0.17 -11.47
N THR A 201 -33.77 1.20 -12.11
CA THR A 201 -35.21 1.52 -12.07
C THR A 201 -35.98 0.89 -13.23
N LYS A 202 -35.29 0.27 -14.19
CA LYS A 202 -35.88 -0.32 -15.41
C LYS A 202 -35.31 -1.72 -15.67
N ILE A 203 -36.15 -2.60 -16.25
CA ILE A 203 -35.81 -4.00 -16.57
C ILE A 203 -34.68 -4.10 -17.59
N ASP A 204 -34.61 -3.16 -18.54
CA ASP A 204 -33.60 -3.10 -19.61
C ASP A 204 -32.39 -2.23 -19.24
N ASP A 205 -32.28 -1.81 -17.98
CA ASP A 205 -31.16 -1.01 -17.52
C ASP A 205 -29.86 -1.83 -17.66
N PRO A 206 -28.80 -1.33 -18.32
CA PRO A 206 -27.49 -1.98 -18.30
C PRO A 206 -26.96 -2.28 -16.88
N HIS A 207 -27.50 -1.62 -15.84
CA HIS A 207 -27.28 -1.93 -14.43
C HIS A 207 -27.98 -3.22 -13.92
N SER A 208 -28.77 -3.91 -14.76
CA SER A 208 -29.26 -5.29 -14.52
C SER A 208 -28.17 -6.35 -14.67
N LYS A 209 -27.02 -6.01 -15.27
CA LYS A 209 -25.83 -6.87 -15.40
C LYS A 209 -24.96 -6.78 -14.14
N ARG A 210 -24.16 -7.84 -13.87
CA ARG A 210 -23.17 -7.86 -12.77
C ARG A 210 -22.39 -6.54 -12.76
N ARG A 211 -22.36 -5.86 -11.61
CA ARG A 211 -21.73 -4.54 -11.46
C ARG A 211 -20.22 -4.66 -11.58
N LYS A 212 -19.53 -3.58 -11.96
CA LYS A 212 -18.09 -3.61 -12.21
C LYS A 212 -17.32 -2.99 -11.06
N LEU A 213 -16.56 -3.79 -10.32
CA LEU A 213 -15.51 -3.31 -9.43
C LEU A 213 -14.25 -3.11 -10.26
N GLN A 214 -13.50 -2.04 -9.99
CA GLN A 214 -12.37 -1.68 -10.84
C GLN A 214 -11.06 -1.75 -10.05
N PHE A 215 -10.18 -2.69 -10.42
CA PHE A 215 -8.81 -2.71 -9.92
C PHE A 215 -7.93 -1.86 -10.84
N ASN A 216 -7.46 -0.72 -10.33
CA ASN A 216 -6.60 0.19 -11.09
C ASN A 216 -5.12 -0.17 -10.89
N VAL A 217 -4.46 -0.56 -11.98
CA VAL A 217 -3.03 -0.93 -11.93
C VAL A 217 -2.13 0.29 -11.67
N ASP A 218 -2.47 1.46 -12.22
CA ASP A 218 -1.69 2.69 -12.02
C ASP A 218 -1.77 3.16 -10.56
N VAL A 219 -2.96 3.10 -9.94
CA VAL A 219 -3.13 3.36 -8.50
C VAL A 219 -2.35 2.35 -7.68
N ALA A 220 -2.42 1.06 -8.01
CA ALA A 220 -1.65 0.03 -7.30
C ALA A 220 -0.14 0.31 -7.38
N ARG A 221 0.40 0.68 -8.55
CA ARG A 221 1.81 1.04 -8.72
C ARG A 221 2.18 2.29 -7.92
N SER A 222 1.36 3.35 -7.97
CA SER A 222 1.60 4.58 -7.20
C SER A 222 1.61 4.32 -5.70
N ILE A 223 0.63 3.59 -5.17
CA ILE A 223 0.55 3.27 -3.74
C ILE A 223 1.72 2.37 -3.33
N LEU A 224 2.12 1.40 -4.15
CA LEU A 224 3.30 0.56 -3.87
C LEU A 224 4.59 1.39 -3.78
N LEU A 225 4.79 2.38 -4.65
CA LEU A 225 5.93 3.30 -4.56
C LEU A 225 5.90 4.13 -3.26
N MET A 226 4.73 4.63 -2.88
CA MET A 226 4.54 5.35 -1.62
C MET A 226 4.83 4.45 -0.40
N CYS A 227 4.39 3.18 -0.43
CA CYS A 227 4.71 2.19 0.61
C CYS A 227 6.19 1.81 0.63
N SER A 228 6.86 1.83 -0.52
CA SER A 228 8.28 1.48 -0.65
C SER A 228 9.21 2.60 -0.17
N ILE A 229 8.88 3.87 -0.43
CA ILE A 229 9.74 5.00 -0.03
C ILE A 229 9.75 5.26 1.47
N VAL A 230 8.65 4.97 2.20
CA VAL A 230 8.60 5.18 3.65
C VAL A 230 9.57 4.27 4.44
N TYR A 231 10.09 3.20 3.82
CA TYR A 231 11.16 2.41 4.40
C TYR A 231 12.50 3.16 4.50
N GLU A 232 12.69 4.22 3.71
CA GLU A 232 13.94 5.01 3.65
C GLU A 232 14.06 6.05 4.77
N ARG A 233 13.11 6.06 5.72
CA ARG A 233 13.20 6.92 6.91
C ARG A 233 14.42 6.56 7.76
N ASP A 234 15.32 7.50 8.00
CA ASP A 234 16.53 7.25 8.80
C ASP A 234 16.21 7.30 10.29
N VAL A 235 16.02 6.11 10.86
CA VAL A 235 15.69 5.85 12.26
C VAL A 235 16.60 6.58 13.26
N ARG A 236 17.89 6.76 12.95
CA ARG A 236 18.84 7.40 13.88
C ARG A 236 18.49 8.87 14.09
N PHE A 237 17.97 9.53 13.07
CA PHE A 237 17.54 10.92 13.19
C PHE A 237 16.18 11.03 13.90
N VAL A 238 15.34 10.00 13.83
CA VAL A 238 14.14 9.89 14.69
C VAL A 238 14.53 9.76 16.16
N GLU A 239 15.53 8.93 16.47
CA GLU A 239 16.08 8.80 17.82
C GLU A 239 16.73 10.10 18.30
N LYS A 240 17.45 10.81 17.43
CA LYS A 240 17.99 12.15 17.74
C LYS A 240 16.91 13.19 17.96
N ALA A 241 15.83 13.17 17.18
CA ALA A 241 14.68 14.03 17.40
C ALA A 241 14.04 13.76 18.76
N ALA A 242 13.96 12.49 19.15
CA ALA A 242 13.48 12.06 20.46
C ALA A 242 14.43 12.45 21.61
N SER A 243 15.75 12.42 21.41
CA SER A 243 16.76 12.77 22.42
C SER A 243 17.07 14.27 22.50
N GLY A 244 16.80 15.03 21.43
CA GLY A 244 17.01 16.48 21.34
C GLY A 244 16.22 17.29 22.38
N ALA A 245 15.36 16.63 23.16
CA ALA A 245 14.74 17.16 24.37
C ALA A 245 15.72 17.54 25.49
N ILE A 246 17.00 17.12 25.42
CA ILE A 246 18.04 17.51 26.39
C ILE A 246 18.50 18.97 26.18
N SER A 247 18.26 19.53 24.99
CA SER A 247 18.58 20.92 24.67
C SER A 247 17.29 21.73 24.46
N ARG A 248 16.53 21.98 25.53
CA ARG A 248 15.57 23.08 25.52
C ARG A 248 16.04 24.15 26.49
N PRO A 249 16.11 25.43 26.07
CA PRO A 249 15.77 26.50 26.98
C PRO A 249 14.34 26.22 27.48
N THR A 250 14.14 26.51 28.75
CA THR A 250 12.88 26.49 29.49
C THR A 250 11.67 26.90 28.65
N LEU A 251 10.54 26.19 28.83
CA LEU A 251 9.23 26.72 28.47
C LEU A 251 9.11 28.09 29.17
N GLY A 252 9.30 29.18 28.42
CA GLY A 252 9.21 30.53 28.98
C GLY A 252 10.09 31.59 28.33
N ASP A 253 11.22 31.26 27.69
CA ASP A 253 12.16 32.30 27.26
C ASP A 253 12.54 32.22 25.77
N SER A 254 12.28 33.35 25.10
CA SER A 254 12.60 33.74 23.71
C SER A 254 11.78 33.11 22.58
N ASP A 255 10.65 33.76 22.32
CA ASP A 255 10.05 33.88 20.99
C ASP A 255 11.10 34.44 20.01
N SER A 256 11.73 33.55 19.25
CA SER A 256 12.09 33.85 17.87
C SER A 256 11.27 32.91 16.97
N PRO A 257 10.08 33.34 16.49
CA PRO A 257 9.17 32.49 15.71
C PRO A 257 9.70 32.10 14.31
N SER A 258 10.96 32.41 13.99
CA SER A 258 11.56 32.20 12.67
C SER A 258 12.32 30.87 12.51
N GLU A 259 12.75 30.19 13.58
CA GLU A 259 13.54 28.95 13.47
C GLU A 259 12.83 27.72 14.05
N PRO A 260 12.76 26.59 13.33
CA PRO A 260 12.22 25.34 13.85
C PRO A 260 13.10 24.80 14.99
N ASN A 261 12.46 24.16 15.97
CA ASN A 261 13.21 23.49 17.04
C ASN A 261 14.09 22.35 16.49
N GLU A 262 15.15 22.00 17.23
CA GLU A 262 16.14 21.00 16.77
C GLU A 262 15.50 19.62 16.52
N GLY A 263 14.47 19.25 17.30
CA GLY A 263 13.72 18.01 17.12
C GLY A 263 12.97 17.94 15.78
N VAL A 264 12.40 19.06 15.34
CA VAL A 264 11.73 19.21 14.04
C VAL A 264 12.75 19.08 12.90
N LEU A 265 13.93 19.68 13.03
CA LEU A 265 14.98 19.55 12.03
C LEU A 265 15.52 18.12 11.93
N TYR A 266 15.73 17.43 13.06
CA TYR A 266 16.12 16.02 13.03
C TYR A 266 15.03 15.11 12.44
N LEU A 267 13.77 15.38 12.74
CA LEU A 267 12.67 14.63 12.16
C LEU A 267 12.60 14.87 10.64
N LEU A 268 12.71 16.12 10.18
CA LEU A 268 12.80 16.45 8.76
C LEU A 268 13.96 15.73 8.07
N LYS A 269 15.12 15.71 8.71
CA LYS A 269 16.30 15.00 8.24
C LYS A 269 16.08 13.49 8.15
N SER A 270 15.31 12.91 9.07
CA SER A 270 14.94 11.49 8.99
C SER A 270 13.99 11.19 7.82
N GLU A 271 13.22 12.19 7.37
CA GLU A 271 12.13 12.05 6.40
C GLU A 271 12.43 12.64 5.02
N GLU A 272 13.65 13.14 4.80
CA GLU A 272 14.06 13.83 3.58
C GLU A 272 13.74 13.03 2.30
N TYR A 273 13.97 11.72 2.31
CA TYR A 273 13.69 10.85 1.16
C TYR A 273 12.22 10.91 0.73
N MET A 274 11.28 10.95 1.69
CA MET A 274 9.85 11.00 1.41
C MET A 274 9.42 12.40 0.95
N TYR A 275 9.96 13.47 1.55
CA TYR A 275 9.71 14.84 1.09
C TYR A 275 10.23 15.07 -0.34
N ARG A 276 11.45 14.60 -0.64
CA ARG A 276 12.04 14.68 -1.97
C ARG A 276 11.24 13.87 -2.99
N ALA A 277 10.86 12.63 -2.65
CA ALA A 277 10.05 11.79 -3.52
C ALA A 277 8.68 12.43 -3.80
N GLY A 278 8.00 12.94 -2.76
CA GLY A 278 6.75 13.70 -2.91
C GLY A 278 6.91 14.84 -3.91
N TYR A 279 7.92 15.70 -3.71
CA TYR A 279 8.20 16.81 -4.62
C TYR A 279 8.42 16.37 -6.08
N LEU A 280 9.23 15.32 -6.29
CA LEU A 280 9.49 14.78 -7.64
C LEU A 280 8.27 14.10 -8.29
N TRP A 281 7.30 13.67 -7.48
CA TRP A 281 6.06 13.07 -7.93
C TRP A 281 4.91 14.08 -8.08
N ASP A 282 5.18 15.37 -7.85
CA ASP A 282 4.18 16.45 -7.79
C ASP A 282 3.11 16.20 -6.71
N LEU A 283 3.57 15.73 -5.54
CA LEU A 283 2.75 15.44 -4.37
C LEU A 283 3.37 16.09 -3.12
N LYS A 284 2.53 16.30 -2.11
CA LYS A 284 3.00 16.67 -0.77
C LYS A 284 3.09 15.43 0.10
N PHE A 285 4.06 15.41 1.00
CA PHE A 285 4.23 14.38 2.01
C PHE A 285 4.14 14.99 3.42
N VAL A 286 3.53 14.23 4.34
CA VAL A 286 3.63 14.45 5.79
C VAL A 286 3.75 13.10 6.51
N SER A 287 4.52 13.07 7.59
CA SER A 287 4.49 11.98 8.55
C SER A 287 3.41 12.24 9.60
N MET A 288 2.58 11.24 9.89
CA MET A 288 1.36 11.41 10.69
C MET A 288 1.58 10.93 12.13
N ALA A 289 1.94 9.66 12.31
CA ALA A 289 2.03 9.04 13.62
C ALA A 289 3.09 7.95 13.66
N ASP A 290 3.95 7.99 14.68
CA ASP A 290 4.73 6.84 15.10
C ASP A 290 3.88 5.92 15.97
N PHE A 291 4.09 4.62 15.81
CA PHE A 291 3.39 3.62 16.61
C PHE A 291 4.14 3.33 17.93
N ARG A 292 4.16 2.07 18.36
CA ARG A 292 4.73 1.67 19.67
C ARG A 292 6.21 2.02 19.82
N LYS A 293 7.02 1.85 18.77
CA LYS A 293 8.48 2.09 18.80
C LYS A 293 8.87 3.21 17.83
N LEU A 294 9.79 4.07 18.26
CA LEU A 294 10.34 5.17 17.43
C LEU A 294 11.12 4.65 16.22
N THR A 295 11.68 3.44 16.34
CA THR A 295 12.36 2.72 15.27
C THR A 295 11.42 1.83 14.45
N GLY A 296 10.14 1.86 14.80
CA GLY A 296 9.12 0.91 14.37
C GLY A 296 8.40 1.28 13.07
N PRO A 297 7.25 0.63 12.81
CA PRO A 297 6.32 1.09 11.78
C PRO A 297 5.77 2.47 12.14
N PHE A 298 5.41 3.25 11.12
CA PHE A 298 4.76 4.56 11.25
C PHE A 298 3.78 4.78 10.10
N ALA A 299 2.90 5.77 10.26
CA ALA A 299 1.94 6.20 9.24
C ALA A 299 2.42 7.50 8.57
N GLY A 300 2.45 7.51 7.23
CA GLY A 300 2.67 8.71 6.42
C GLY A 300 1.51 8.96 5.46
N ALA A 301 1.40 10.19 4.93
CA ALA A 301 0.41 10.54 3.93
C ALA A 301 1.04 11.30 2.76
N PHE A 302 0.64 10.91 1.56
CA PHE A 302 0.86 11.64 0.32
C PHE A 302 -0.46 12.27 -0.14
N TYR A 303 -0.45 13.53 -0.53
CA TYR A 303 -1.68 14.22 -0.90
C TYR A 303 -1.45 15.33 -1.93
N ASP A 304 -2.53 15.70 -2.60
CA ASP A 304 -2.59 16.88 -3.44
C ASP A 304 -4.01 17.47 -3.43
N TYR A 305 -4.07 18.78 -3.26
CA TYR A 305 -5.28 19.59 -3.36
C TYR A 305 -5.03 20.91 -4.11
N GLU A 306 -3.79 21.25 -4.48
CA GLU A 306 -3.46 22.54 -5.10
C GLU A 306 -3.54 22.46 -6.62
N ASN A 307 -3.14 21.32 -7.17
CA ASN A 307 -3.10 21.09 -8.62
C ASN A 307 -4.38 20.43 -9.16
N VAL A 308 -5.47 20.40 -8.38
CA VAL A 308 -6.75 19.79 -8.82
C VAL A 308 -7.56 20.75 -9.68
N GLY A 309 -8.16 20.25 -10.75
CA GLY A 309 -9.05 20.98 -11.65
C GLY A 309 -10.49 21.19 -11.13
N PRO A 310 -11.33 21.93 -11.88
CA PRO A 310 -12.72 22.22 -11.52
C PRO A 310 -13.63 20.98 -11.49
N ASP A 311 -13.23 19.87 -12.13
CA ASP A 311 -13.96 18.59 -12.12
C ASP A 311 -13.21 17.48 -11.34
N GLU A 312 -12.09 17.82 -10.68
CA GLU A 312 -11.26 16.87 -9.95
C GLU A 312 -11.41 17.06 -8.43
N ASN A 313 -11.46 15.97 -7.68
CA ASN A 313 -11.44 16.02 -6.23
C ASN A 313 -10.01 16.02 -5.68
N PRO A 314 -9.72 16.78 -4.61
CA PRO A 314 -8.54 16.57 -3.78
C PRO A 314 -8.39 15.12 -3.34
N PHE A 315 -7.17 14.67 -3.07
CA PHE A 315 -6.95 13.32 -2.56
C PHE A 315 -5.83 13.22 -1.52
N ILE A 316 -5.95 12.18 -0.68
CA ILE A 316 -4.98 11.74 0.31
C ILE A 316 -4.78 10.24 0.14
N VAL A 317 -3.52 9.79 0.18
CA VAL A 317 -3.12 8.39 0.26
C VAL A 317 -2.33 8.19 1.54
N ILE A 318 -2.90 7.44 2.49
CA ILE A 318 -2.20 7.06 3.71
C ILE A 318 -1.42 5.77 3.43
N VAL A 319 -0.16 5.74 3.81
CA VAL A 319 0.68 4.55 3.70
C VAL A 319 1.30 4.19 5.04
N MET A 320 1.27 2.89 5.35
CA MET A 320 1.88 2.32 6.54
C MET A 320 3.21 1.67 6.19
N LYS A 321 4.28 2.06 6.91
CA LYS A 321 5.57 1.39 6.82
C LYS A 321 5.46 -0.03 7.39
N GLY A 322 6.00 -1.02 6.69
CA GLY A 322 6.11 -2.39 7.20
C GLY A 322 7.45 -2.68 7.87
N THR A 323 7.80 -3.96 7.94
CA THR A 323 8.96 -4.45 8.69
C THR A 323 10.29 -4.15 7.98
N SER A 324 11.26 -3.57 8.70
CA SER A 324 12.63 -3.44 8.22
C SER A 324 13.41 -4.75 8.50
N PRO A 325 14.23 -5.27 7.55
CA PRO A 325 14.96 -6.54 7.71
C PRO A 325 15.87 -6.61 8.94
N ASP A 326 16.31 -5.47 9.45
CA ASP A 326 17.18 -5.32 10.62
C ASP A 326 16.41 -5.14 11.95
N ASN A 327 15.08 -5.03 11.93
CA ASN A 327 14.28 -4.85 13.13
C ASN A 327 13.63 -6.16 13.61
N PHE A 328 14.42 -7.02 14.25
CA PHE A 328 13.96 -8.32 14.79
C PHE A 328 12.69 -8.24 15.66
N SER A 329 12.45 -7.12 16.34
CA SER A 329 11.25 -6.98 17.17
C SER A 329 9.95 -6.84 16.38
N GLU A 330 10.02 -6.36 15.13
CA GLU A 330 8.91 -6.36 14.19
C GLU A 330 8.65 -7.78 13.66
N TRP A 331 9.70 -8.54 13.33
CA TRP A 331 9.57 -9.95 12.96
C TRP A 331 8.93 -10.79 14.06
N LEU A 332 9.31 -10.55 15.32
CA LEU A 332 8.69 -11.20 16.46
C LEU A 332 7.20 -10.85 16.59
N MET A 333 6.83 -9.60 16.33
CA MET A 333 5.44 -9.16 16.29
C MET A 333 4.67 -9.90 15.18
N ASP A 334 5.25 -10.01 13.99
CA ASP A 334 4.64 -10.68 12.82
C ASP A 334 4.43 -12.18 13.04
N CYS A 335 5.36 -12.84 13.73
CA CYS A 335 5.30 -14.27 13.99
C CYS A 335 4.48 -14.64 15.23
N ALA A 336 4.23 -13.69 16.13
CA ALA A 336 3.44 -13.91 17.34
C ALA A 336 1.95 -14.02 16.99
N CYS A 337 1.52 -15.24 16.62
CA CYS A 337 0.13 -15.58 16.32
C CYS A 337 -0.73 -15.49 17.59
N LYS A 338 -1.05 -14.28 18.02
CA LYS A 338 -1.90 -14.00 19.16
C LYS A 338 -3.08 -13.17 18.68
N PHE A 339 -4.27 -13.56 19.12
CA PHE A 339 -5.47 -12.75 18.94
C PHE A 339 -5.63 -11.76 20.09
N GLU A 340 -6.19 -10.60 19.76
CA GLU A 340 -6.67 -9.58 20.69
C GLU A 340 -8.15 -9.35 20.40
N SER A 341 -8.96 -9.13 21.44
CA SER A 341 -10.34 -8.68 21.25
C SER A 341 -10.33 -7.31 20.56
N SER A 342 -11.07 -7.19 19.46
CA SER A 342 -11.12 -5.94 18.68
C SER A 342 -12.47 -5.22 18.74
N ALA A 343 -13.40 -5.70 19.56
CA ALA A 343 -14.77 -5.19 19.58
C ALA A 343 -14.89 -3.72 20.01
N ASP A 344 -13.94 -3.22 20.80
CA ASP A 344 -13.92 -1.83 21.30
C ASP A 344 -13.68 -0.78 20.20
N PHE A 345 -12.95 -1.12 19.13
CA PHE A 345 -12.74 -0.20 18.00
C PHE A 345 -13.26 -0.74 16.66
N LEU A 346 -13.33 -2.05 16.46
CA LEU A 346 -13.76 -2.68 15.20
C LEU A 346 -15.14 -3.35 15.28
N GLY A 347 -15.85 -3.15 16.39
CA GLY A 347 -17.24 -3.59 16.60
C GLY A 347 -17.42 -5.09 16.87
N THR A 348 -16.52 -5.96 16.40
CA THR A 348 -16.58 -7.41 16.67
C THR A 348 -15.25 -8.13 16.43
N GLY A 349 -15.27 -9.44 16.70
CA GLY A 349 -14.24 -10.40 16.33
C GLY A 349 -12.91 -10.21 17.06
N LEU A 350 -11.90 -10.87 16.51
CA LEU A 350 -10.54 -10.86 17.02
C LEU A 350 -9.59 -10.36 15.94
N ALA A 351 -8.64 -9.50 16.33
CA ALA A 351 -7.59 -9.02 15.46
C ALA A 351 -6.24 -9.61 15.86
N HIS A 352 -5.30 -9.64 14.94
CA HIS A 352 -3.92 -9.99 15.24
C HIS A 352 -3.35 -8.97 16.23
N ASN A 353 -2.92 -9.45 17.40
CA ASN A 353 -2.56 -8.61 18.54
C ASN A 353 -1.49 -7.57 18.18
N GLY A 354 -0.48 -7.96 17.40
CA GLY A 354 0.58 -7.04 16.97
C GLY A 354 0.07 -5.87 16.12
N PHE A 355 -0.82 -6.15 15.18
CA PHE A 355 -1.35 -5.13 14.26
C PHE A 355 -2.39 -4.26 14.97
N TYR A 356 -3.29 -4.90 15.72
CA TYR A 356 -4.36 -4.22 16.44
C TYR A 356 -3.80 -3.22 17.45
N ASN A 357 -2.93 -3.69 18.32
CA ASN A 357 -2.36 -2.88 19.37
C ASN A 357 -1.37 -1.80 18.89
N THR A 358 -0.99 -1.86 17.61
CA THR A 358 -0.18 -0.83 16.97
C THR A 358 -1.04 0.41 16.67
N LEU A 359 -2.31 0.22 16.28
CA LEU A 359 -3.28 1.31 16.07
C LEU A 359 -4.03 1.69 17.35
N PHE A 360 -4.41 0.67 18.12
CA PHE A 360 -5.27 0.74 19.30
C PHE A 360 -4.55 0.17 20.54
N PRO A 361 -3.44 0.77 20.98
CA PRO A 361 -2.75 0.30 22.17
C PRO A 361 -3.65 0.34 23.40
N SER A 362 -3.56 -0.70 24.24
CA SER A 362 -4.38 -0.83 25.45
C SER A 362 -4.18 0.30 26.45
N LYS A 363 -5.15 0.50 27.37
CA LYS A 363 -5.08 1.54 28.43
C LYS A 363 -3.83 1.45 29.31
N ASN A 364 -3.25 0.26 29.43
CA ASN A 364 -2.05 0.00 30.22
C ASN A 364 -0.76 0.21 29.41
N SER A 365 -0.86 0.65 28.16
CA SER A 365 0.28 0.99 27.33
C SER A 365 0.86 2.35 27.70
N ASP A 366 2.17 2.52 27.47
CA ASP A 366 2.85 3.80 27.66
C ASP A 366 2.56 4.82 26.54
N ALA A 367 1.53 4.60 25.72
CA ALA A 367 1.18 5.49 24.62
C ALA A 367 0.52 6.78 25.15
N HIS A 368 1.16 7.91 24.91
CA HIS A 368 0.65 9.22 25.32
C HIS A 368 -0.47 9.76 24.40
N VAL A 369 -0.47 9.33 23.14
CA VAL A 369 -1.47 9.70 22.12
C VAL A 369 -1.85 8.42 21.38
N LEU A 370 -3.15 8.23 21.14
CA LEU A 370 -3.64 7.10 20.35
C LEU A 370 -3.24 7.31 18.87
N PRO A 371 -2.44 6.43 18.26
CA PRO A 371 -1.99 6.62 16.87
C PRO A 371 -3.14 6.79 15.89
N TYR A 372 -4.23 6.06 16.09
CA TYR A 372 -5.46 6.21 15.31
C TYR A 372 -6.02 7.65 15.32
N ILE A 373 -6.10 8.29 16.49
CA ILE A 373 -6.62 9.66 16.61
C ILE A 373 -5.72 10.63 15.86
N ARG A 374 -4.40 10.52 16.00
CA ARG A 374 -3.46 11.40 15.29
C ARG A 374 -3.60 11.22 13.77
N ILE A 375 -3.78 10.00 13.29
CA ILE A 375 -4.07 9.74 11.87
C ILE A 375 -5.34 10.48 11.43
N VAL A 376 -6.45 10.31 12.16
CA VAL A 376 -7.74 10.95 11.84
C VAL A 376 -7.66 12.47 11.87
N GLU A 377 -7.00 13.05 12.88
CA GLU A 377 -6.82 14.50 13.00
C GLU A 377 -6.03 15.06 11.80
N THR A 378 -4.94 14.41 11.39
CA THR A 378 -4.16 14.86 10.24
C THR A 378 -4.95 14.73 8.93
N ILE A 379 -5.76 13.69 8.75
CA ILE A 379 -6.68 13.58 7.60
C ILE A 379 -7.63 14.78 7.56
N LYS A 380 -8.27 15.08 8.69
CA LYS A 380 -9.22 16.20 8.80
C LYS A 380 -8.57 17.54 8.53
N MET A 381 -7.34 17.74 9.00
CA MET A 381 -6.57 18.96 8.72
C MET A 381 -6.29 19.13 7.22
N ILE A 382 -5.84 18.07 6.53
CA ILE A 382 -5.59 18.12 5.08
C ILE A 382 -6.90 18.34 4.32
N ALA A 383 -7.96 17.60 4.66
CA ALA A 383 -9.25 17.70 3.99
C ALA A 383 -9.92 19.07 4.20
N GLY A 384 -9.79 19.66 5.40
CA GLY A 384 -10.29 21.01 5.69
C GLY A 384 -9.60 22.06 4.83
N GLN A 385 -8.27 22.02 4.72
CA GLN A 385 -7.54 22.94 3.83
C GLN A 385 -7.87 22.72 2.35
N ALA A 386 -8.06 21.48 1.94
CA ALA A 386 -8.47 21.18 0.57
C ALA A 386 -9.87 21.74 0.25
N ALA A 387 -10.82 21.63 1.19
CA ALA A 387 -12.16 22.21 1.08
C ALA A 387 -12.11 23.75 0.99
N GLU A 388 -11.32 24.40 1.85
CA GLU A 388 -11.10 25.85 1.80
C GLU A 388 -10.47 26.29 0.47
N HIS A 389 -9.43 25.60 0.02
CA HIS A 389 -8.74 25.91 -1.24
C HIS A 389 -9.68 25.80 -2.44
N THR A 390 -10.45 24.71 -2.52
CA THR A 390 -11.40 24.49 -3.63
C THR A 390 -12.59 25.45 -3.58
N GLN A 391 -13.08 25.81 -2.39
CA GLN A 391 -14.09 26.84 -2.21
C GLN A 391 -13.60 28.21 -2.71
N GLN A 392 -12.37 28.59 -2.37
CA GLN A 392 -11.78 29.86 -2.80
C GLN A 392 -11.50 29.90 -4.31
N LYS A 393 -11.00 28.79 -4.88
CA LYS A 393 -10.56 28.72 -6.28
C LYS A 393 -11.71 28.49 -7.26
N TYR A 394 -12.71 27.69 -6.89
CA TYR A 394 -13.79 27.24 -7.76
C TYR A 394 -15.20 27.63 -7.29
N GLY A 395 -15.32 28.28 -6.12
CA GLY A 395 -16.62 28.66 -5.56
C GLY A 395 -17.38 27.52 -4.88
N THR A 396 -16.81 26.30 -4.84
CA THR A 396 -17.42 25.11 -4.24
C THR A 396 -16.40 24.29 -3.47
N ALA A 397 -16.68 24.02 -2.20
CA ALA A 397 -15.90 23.12 -1.36
C ALA A 397 -16.04 21.68 -1.86
N LYS A 398 -14.92 21.05 -2.22
CA LYS A 398 -14.88 19.66 -2.68
C LYS A 398 -14.45 18.71 -1.58
N LYS A 399 -15.05 17.52 -1.58
CA LYS A 399 -14.64 16.45 -0.67
C LYS A 399 -13.30 15.87 -1.11
N THR A 400 -12.49 15.49 -0.14
CA THR A 400 -11.18 14.88 -0.35
C THR A 400 -11.30 13.36 -0.40
N ASN A 401 -10.82 12.74 -1.46
CA ASN A 401 -10.74 11.30 -1.62
C ASN A 401 -9.66 10.72 -0.69
N LEU A 402 -9.98 9.66 0.05
CA LEU A 402 -9.04 9.01 0.96
C LEU A 402 -8.77 7.56 0.54
N TYR A 403 -7.52 7.28 0.18
CA TYR A 403 -7.00 5.94 -0.10
C TYR A 403 -6.11 5.46 1.05
N VAL A 404 -6.06 4.14 1.24
CA VAL A 404 -5.22 3.51 2.27
C VAL A 404 -4.31 2.46 1.62
N GLY A 405 -3.05 2.45 2.02
CA GLY A 405 -2.04 1.55 1.50
C GLY A 405 -1.10 1.01 2.56
N GLY A 406 -0.49 -0.12 2.26
CA GLY A 406 0.53 -0.72 3.11
C GLY A 406 1.22 -1.89 2.41
N HIS A 407 2.44 -2.18 2.84
CA HIS A 407 3.22 -3.31 2.40
C HIS A 407 3.66 -4.15 3.61
N SER A 408 3.63 -5.48 3.53
CA SER A 408 4.09 -6.38 4.61
C SER A 408 3.34 -6.14 5.94
N LEU A 409 4.04 -6.00 7.07
CA LEU A 409 3.45 -5.57 8.36
C LEU A 409 2.56 -4.31 8.22
N GLY A 410 2.99 -3.34 7.41
CA GLY A 410 2.23 -2.11 7.15
C GLY A 410 0.90 -2.41 6.46
N ALA A 411 0.85 -3.46 5.63
CA ALA A 411 -0.38 -3.93 5.02
C ALA A 411 -1.35 -4.52 6.07
N GLY A 412 -0.84 -5.28 7.04
CA GLY A 412 -1.67 -5.81 8.14
C GLY A 412 -2.29 -4.69 8.98
N ILE A 413 -1.52 -3.65 9.29
CA ILE A 413 -1.99 -2.44 9.97
C ILE A 413 -3.02 -1.68 9.11
N ALA A 414 -2.71 -1.48 7.82
CA ALA A 414 -3.59 -0.78 6.88
C ALA A 414 -4.97 -1.44 6.74
N GLN A 415 -5.04 -2.78 6.75
CA GLN A 415 -6.33 -3.49 6.72
C GLN A 415 -7.20 -3.18 7.95
N LEU A 416 -6.61 -3.16 9.15
CA LEU A 416 -7.34 -2.84 10.37
C LEU A 416 -7.75 -1.35 10.45
N LEU A 417 -6.90 -0.45 9.95
CA LEU A 417 -7.26 0.97 9.83
C LEU A 417 -8.45 1.14 8.89
N TYR A 418 -8.41 0.50 7.71
CA TYR A 418 -9.50 0.55 6.75
C TYR A 418 -10.79 -0.07 7.32
N ALA A 419 -10.67 -1.17 8.07
CA ALA A 419 -11.79 -1.78 8.80
C ALA A 419 -12.44 -0.78 9.77
N ARG A 420 -11.66 0.01 10.51
CA ARG A 420 -12.18 1.06 11.40
C ARG A 420 -12.89 2.17 10.63
N PHE A 421 -12.33 2.65 9.52
CA PHE A 421 -12.99 3.67 8.70
C PHE A 421 -14.31 3.20 8.08
N LEU A 422 -14.44 1.90 7.82
CA LEU A 422 -15.70 1.29 7.38
C LEU A 422 -16.71 1.11 8.52
N GLU A 423 -16.24 0.75 9.71
CA GLU A 423 -17.08 0.55 10.90
C GLU A 423 -17.61 1.89 11.45
N SER A 424 -16.79 2.93 11.45
CA SER A 424 -17.13 4.26 11.98
C SER A 424 -16.71 5.37 10.99
N PRO A 425 -17.43 5.50 9.86
CA PRO A 425 -17.11 6.50 8.84
C PRO A 425 -17.22 7.94 9.36
N GLU A 426 -18.00 8.18 10.42
CA GLU A 426 -18.17 9.48 11.06
C GLU A 426 -16.84 10.02 11.63
N ASP A 427 -15.91 9.12 11.97
CA ASP A 427 -14.57 9.50 12.44
C ASP A 427 -13.83 10.36 11.42
N LEU A 428 -14.06 10.18 10.12
CA LEU A 428 -13.41 10.94 9.04
C LEU A 428 -14.01 12.34 8.81
N GLY A 429 -15.26 12.56 9.23
CA GLY A 429 -16.02 13.79 9.00
C GLY A 429 -16.52 13.98 7.56
N ASP A 430 -17.28 15.05 7.34
CA ASP A 430 -18.06 15.22 6.10
C ASP A 430 -17.25 15.60 4.85
N GLN A 431 -16.02 16.08 5.06
CA GLN A 431 -15.12 16.56 3.99
C GLN A 431 -14.29 15.44 3.36
N VAL A 432 -14.47 14.18 3.78
CA VAL A 432 -13.67 13.05 3.33
C VAL A 432 -14.57 12.01 2.68
N THR A 433 -14.13 11.47 1.55
CA THR A 433 -14.76 10.31 0.89
C THR A 433 -13.80 9.15 0.94
N LEU A 434 -14.11 8.12 1.74
CA LEU A 434 -13.31 6.89 1.79
C LEU A 434 -13.40 6.13 0.45
N ARG A 435 -12.24 5.91 -0.18
CA ARG A 435 -12.06 5.20 -1.45
C ARG A 435 -11.54 3.78 -1.21
N ASP A 436 -10.90 3.21 -2.22
CA ASP A 436 -10.28 1.90 -2.16
C ASP A 436 -9.05 1.86 -1.25
N ALA A 437 -8.71 0.65 -0.80
CA ALA A 437 -7.43 0.36 -0.19
C ALA A 437 -6.62 -0.60 -1.06
N TYR A 438 -5.30 -0.38 -1.16
CA TYR A 438 -4.38 -1.23 -1.92
C TYR A 438 -3.27 -1.71 -1.00
N VAL A 439 -3.29 -2.99 -0.66
CA VAL A 439 -2.34 -3.59 0.28
C VAL A 439 -1.56 -4.72 -0.39
N PHE A 440 -0.26 -4.78 -0.11
CA PHE A 440 0.71 -5.65 -0.79
C PHE A 440 1.39 -6.59 0.21
N GLY A 441 1.61 -7.85 -0.18
CA GLY A 441 2.28 -8.83 0.68
C GLY A 441 1.61 -8.97 2.05
N THR A 442 0.28 -8.95 2.05
CA THR A 442 -0.47 -8.70 3.27
C THR A 442 -0.68 -9.96 4.12
N PRO A 443 -0.22 -9.97 5.38
CA PRO A 443 -0.49 -11.07 6.31
C PRO A 443 -1.97 -11.13 6.69
N ARG A 444 -2.39 -12.26 7.29
CA ARG A 444 -3.74 -12.40 7.86
C ARG A 444 -3.85 -11.56 9.13
N ALA A 445 -4.81 -10.65 9.15
CA ALA A 445 -4.87 -9.63 10.20
C ALA A 445 -5.95 -9.88 11.25
N CYS A 446 -6.87 -10.83 11.04
CA CYS A 446 -8.04 -11.00 11.92
C CYS A 446 -8.62 -12.41 11.88
N ASP A 447 -9.68 -12.64 12.65
CA ASP A 447 -10.47 -13.85 12.58
C ASP A 447 -11.61 -13.76 11.56
N PHE A 448 -12.31 -14.88 11.33
CA PHE A 448 -13.42 -14.93 10.37
C PHE A 448 -14.59 -14.00 10.72
N LYS A 449 -14.83 -13.69 12.00
CA LYS A 449 -15.92 -12.81 12.41
C LYS A 449 -15.63 -11.38 12.00
N LEU A 450 -14.44 -10.87 12.34
CA LEU A 450 -14.03 -9.54 11.92
C LEU A 450 -13.93 -9.46 10.39
N ALA A 451 -13.36 -10.45 9.71
CA ALA A 451 -13.35 -10.48 8.24
C ALA A 451 -14.76 -10.38 7.63
N SER A 452 -15.72 -11.12 8.18
CA SER A 452 -17.12 -11.07 7.72
C SER A 452 -17.80 -9.74 8.03
N ARG A 453 -17.45 -9.09 9.15
CA ARG A 453 -17.92 -7.73 9.47
C ARG A 453 -17.39 -6.70 8.50
N VAL A 454 -16.12 -6.79 8.12
CA VAL A 454 -15.54 -5.89 7.12
C VAL A 454 -16.16 -6.13 5.74
N ASP A 455 -16.37 -7.39 5.35
CA ASP A 455 -17.11 -7.73 4.12
C ASP A 455 -18.52 -7.12 4.13
N TYR A 456 -19.21 -7.16 5.27
CA TYR A 456 -20.51 -6.51 5.44
C TYR A 456 -20.41 -4.98 5.29
N ASN A 457 -19.46 -4.32 5.96
CA ASN A 457 -19.34 -2.86 5.92
C ASN A 457 -18.86 -2.34 4.55
N MET A 458 -18.00 -3.09 3.83
CA MET A 458 -17.63 -2.75 2.45
C MET A 458 -18.86 -2.72 1.54
N ASN A 459 -19.84 -3.59 1.81
CA ASN A 459 -21.11 -3.65 1.10
C ASN A 459 -22.20 -2.72 1.68
N ARG A 460 -21.88 -1.83 2.63
CA ARG A 460 -22.85 -0.92 3.26
C ARG A 460 -22.55 0.56 2.97
N PRO A 461 -23.53 1.34 2.44
CA PRO A 461 -24.75 0.88 1.75
C PRO A 461 -24.44 -0.02 0.56
N ILE A 462 -25.44 -0.83 0.18
CA ILE A 462 -25.34 -1.79 -0.92
C ILE A 462 -24.78 -1.09 -2.16
N ASN A 463 -23.68 -1.64 -2.70
CA ASN A 463 -23.03 -1.21 -3.94
C ASN A 463 -22.34 0.16 -3.92
N GLN A 464 -21.67 0.54 -2.82
CA GLN A 464 -20.85 1.75 -2.79
C GLN A 464 -19.56 1.68 -3.65
N GLY A 465 -19.24 0.51 -4.21
CA GLY A 465 -18.15 0.33 -5.18
C GLY A 465 -16.73 0.37 -4.63
N ARG A 466 -16.55 0.68 -3.34
CA ARG A 466 -15.25 0.68 -2.65
C ARG A 466 -14.76 -0.73 -2.36
N GLN A 467 -13.46 -0.94 -2.51
CA GLN A 467 -12.85 -2.25 -2.32
C GLN A 467 -11.51 -2.15 -1.59
N LEU A 468 -11.25 -3.11 -0.70
CA LEU A 468 -9.90 -3.40 -0.26
C LEU A 468 -9.30 -4.46 -1.19
N TRP A 469 -8.28 -4.07 -1.95
CA TRP A 469 -7.53 -4.91 -2.87
C TRP A 469 -6.29 -5.45 -2.19
N ARG A 470 -6.24 -6.77 -2.02
CA ARG A 470 -5.08 -7.47 -1.46
C ARG A 470 -4.25 -8.06 -2.59
N VAL A 471 -3.18 -7.38 -2.94
CA VAL A 471 -2.26 -7.79 -4.00
C VAL A 471 -1.24 -8.78 -3.42
N ALA A 472 -1.19 -9.97 -3.99
CA ALA A 472 -0.26 -11.04 -3.59
C ALA A 472 0.58 -11.46 -4.80
N ASN A 473 1.88 -11.63 -4.59
CA ASN A 473 2.82 -11.93 -5.67
C ASN A 473 3.23 -13.41 -5.66
N ARG A 474 3.20 -14.03 -6.84
CA ARG A 474 3.57 -15.43 -7.09
C ARG A 474 4.42 -15.56 -8.35
N ALA A 475 5.14 -14.50 -8.70
CA ALA A 475 5.90 -14.42 -9.94
C ALA A 475 7.04 -15.45 -10.02
N GLN A 476 7.86 -15.58 -8.98
CA GLN A 476 8.97 -16.55 -8.95
C GLN A 476 8.59 -17.88 -8.31
N SER A 477 7.67 -17.85 -7.33
CA SER A 477 7.15 -19.07 -6.69
C SER A 477 5.66 -19.24 -6.99
N PRO A 478 5.28 -19.83 -8.14
CA PRO A 478 3.88 -20.03 -8.49
C PRO A 478 3.11 -20.89 -7.47
N ILE A 479 3.78 -21.81 -6.76
CA ILE A 479 3.12 -22.74 -5.82
C ILE A 479 2.88 -22.05 -4.47
N ILE A 480 3.93 -21.53 -3.84
CA ILE A 480 3.84 -20.95 -2.49
C ILE A 480 3.47 -19.47 -2.57
N GLY A 481 4.18 -18.73 -3.42
CA GLY A 481 4.12 -17.27 -3.52
C GLY A 481 4.88 -16.58 -2.42
N ASP A 482 4.63 -15.28 -2.27
CA ASP A 482 4.97 -14.50 -1.09
C ASP A 482 4.41 -15.17 0.18
N ILE A 483 5.32 -15.67 1.05
CA ILE A 483 4.94 -16.35 2.30
C ILE A 483 4.26 -15.45 3.31
N VAL A 484 4.52 -14.15 3.28
CA VAL A 484 3.93 -13.23 4.25
C VAL A 484 2.41 -13.22 4.10
N THR A 485 1.92 -13.40 2.87
CA THR A 485 0.48 -13.54 2.59
C THR A 485 -0.17 -14.80 3.17
N ARG A 486 0.65 -15.75 3.66
CA ARG A 486 0.22 -17.04 4.21
C ARG A 486 0.38 -17.12 5.72
N VAL A 487 0.90 -16.08 6.37
CA VAL A 487 1.08 -16.03 7.83
C VAL A 487 0.19 -14.94 8.46
N PRO A 488 -0.28 -15.14 9.71
CA PRO A 488 -0.45 -16.43 10.37
C PRO A 488 -1.19 -17.45 9.50
N PRO A 489 -0.90 -18.76 9.61
CA PRO A 489 -1.64 -19.75 8.85
C PRO A 489 -3.10 -19.75 9.28
N GLY A 490 -4.00 -19.90 8.32
CA GLY A 490 -5.43 -19.85 8.55
C GLY A 490 -6.19 -20.28 7.32
N PHE A 491 -7.42 -20.73 7.52
CA PHE A 491 -8.30 -21.16 6.45
C PHE A 491 -9.47 -20.19 6.24
N ALA A 492 -9.69 -19.25 7.15
CA ALA A 492 -10.85 -18.36 7.15
C ALA A 492 -10.88 -17.31 6.02
N ASP A 493 -9.82 -17.23 5.20
CA ASP A 493 -9.84 -16.45 3.95
C ASP A 493 -11.06 -16.82 3.09
N LYS A 494 -11.35 -18.13 3.00
CA LYS A 494 -12.46 -18.67 2.23
C LYS A 494 -13.78 -18.56 3.01
N ARG A 495 -14.72 -17.80 2.46
CA ARG A 495 -16.02 -17.56 3.09
C ARG A 495 -16.81 -18.85 3.37
N GLU A 496 -16.77 -19.81 2.45
CA GLU A 496 -17.53 -21.07 2.51
C GLU A 496 -17.22 -21.97 3.71
N ILE A 497 -16.03 -21.83 4.31
CA ILE A 497 -15.63 -22.64 5.46
C ILE A 497 -15.68 -21.89 6.78
N ARG A 498 -15.96 -20.57 6.77
CA ARG A 498 -15.98 -19.75 8.00
C ARG A 498 -16.97 -20.28 9.04
N CYS A 499 -18.11 -20.84 8.63
CA CYS A 499 -19.10 -21.39 9.56
C CYS A 499 -18.63 -22.65 10.29
N GLY A 500 -17.66 -23.38 9.75
CA GLY A 500 -17.07 -24.56 10.38
C GLY A 500 -15.87 -24.25 11.27
N LEU A 501 -15.43 -22.99 11.33
CA LEU A 501 -14.29 -22.57 12.12
C LEU A 501 -14.74 -22.03 13.48
N GLN A 502 -13.91 -22.29 14.49
CA GLN A 502 -14.14 -21.79 15.82
C GLN A 502 -13.35 -20.52 16.09
N GLU A 503 -14.02 -19.52 16.68
CA GLU A 503 -13.39 -18.27 17.11
C GLU A 503 -12.23 -18.53 18.07
N GLY A 504 -11.14 -17.78 17.87
CA GLY A 504 -9.89 -17.95 18.64
C GLY A 504 -9.08 -19.19 18.26
N SER A 505 -9.53 -20.04 17.34
CA SER A 505 -8.69 -21.10 16.76
C SER A 505 -7.61 -20.49 15.87
N TYR A 506 -6.42 -21.10 15.83
CA TYR A 506 -5.36 -20.73 14.90
C TYR A 506 -5.79 -20.87 13.43
N TYR A 507 -6.72 -21.79 13.15
CA TYR A 507 -7.27 -21.95 11.80
C TYR A 507 -8.22 -20.83 11.39
N ALA A 508 -8.67 -20.00 12.35
CA ALA A 508 -9.62 -18.92 12.14
C ALA A 508 -9.00 -17.65 11.57
N TYR A 509 -7.67 -17.56 11.43
CA TYR A 509 -7.04 -16.41 10.81
C TYR A 509 -7.51 -16.22 9.37
N ALA A 510 -7.88 -14.98 9.05
CA ALA A 510 -8.38 -14.50 7.77
C ALA A 510 -7.65 -13.21 7.37
N ALA A 511 -7.40 -13.07 6.07
CA ALA A 511 -7.13 -11.81 5.43
C ALA A 511 -8.44 -11.11 5.01
N ILE A 512 -8.43 -9.78 5.02
CA ILE A 512 -9.56 -8.95 4.59
C ILE A 512 -9.40 -8.59 3.10
N GLY A 513 -10.52 -8.44 2.39
CA GLY A 513 -10.59 -7.87 1.05
C GLY A 513 -10.43 -8.86 -0.12
N THR A 514 -10.59 -8.34 -1.33
CA THR A 514 -10.53 -9.12 -2.58
C THR A 514 -9.08 -9.33 -2.98
N ARG A 515 -8.70 -10.59 -3.16
CA ARG A 515 -7.33 -10.97 -3.52
C ARG A 515 -7.07 -10.83 -5.02
N VAL A 516 -5.98 -10.17 -5.36
CA VAL A 516 -5.42 -10.09 -6.72
C VAL A 516 -4.07 -10.80 -6.71
N ASP A 517 -4.02 -12.00 -7.26
CA ASP A 517 -2.81 -12.82 -7.37
C ASP A 517 -2.05 -12.47 -8.64
N LEU A 518 -0.86 -11.90 -8.52
CA LEU A 518 0.05 -11.67 -9.65
C LEU A 518 0.80 -12.96 -9.94
N THR A 519 0.42 -13.65 -11.00
CA THR A 519 0.94 -14.98 -11.33
C THR A 519 1.14 -15.15 -12.83
N PRO A 520 2.22 -15.83 -13.28
CA PRO A 520 2.38 -16.21 -14.67
C PRO A 520 1.29 -17.22 -15.06
N ASN A 521 0.48 -16.87 -16.05
CA ASN A 521 -0.49 -17.79 -16.62
C ASN A 521 0.18 -18.64 -17.71
N ALA A 522 0.14 -19.97 -17.53
CA ALA A 522 0.75 -20.94 -18.43
C ALA A 522 0.17 -20.92 -19.86
N LEU A 523 -1.07 -20.42 -20.02
CA LEU A 523 -1.78 -20.34 -21.31
C LEU A 523 -1.67 -18.97 -21.99
N GLY A 524 -0.86 -18.06 -21.46
CA GLY A 524 -0.75 -16.68 -21.93
C GLY A 524 -1.51 -15.68 -21.05
N PRO A 525 -1.65 -14.40 -21.44
CA PRO A 525 -2.23 -13.35 -20.60
C PRO A 525 -3.66 -13.68 -20.11
N PRO A 526 -4.08 -13.13 -18.96
CA PRO A 526 -3.40 -12.05 -18.22
C PRO A 526 -2.46 -12.53 -17.09
N PHE A 527 -1.49 -11.69 -16.71
CA PHE A 527 -0.56 -11.89 -15.57
C PHE A 527 -1.23 -11.58 -14.21
N TYR A 528 -2.45 -12.05 -14.01
CA TYR A 528 -3.14 -11.97 -12.73
C TYR A 528 -4.26 -13.00 -12.65
N ASN A 529 -4.65 -13.34 -11.42
CA ASN A 529 -5.86 -14.09 -11.11
C ASN A 529 -6.62 -13.37 -9.98
N ILE A 530 -7.95 -13.43 -10.02
CA ILE A 530 -8.81 -12.87 -8.97
C ILE A 530 -9.59 -14.04 -8.39
N GLU A 531 -9.27 -14.42 -7.15
CA GLU A 531 -9.82 -15.64 -6.54
C GLU A 531 -11.32 -15.47 -6.22
N ASP A 532 -11.71 -14.40 -5.53
CA ASP A 532 -13.07 -14.21 -5.00
C ASP A 532 -13.62 -12.82 -5.29
N ALA A 533 -14.41 -12.68 -6.36
CA ALA A 533 -15.21 -11.50 -6.60
C ALA A 533 -16.49 -11.54 -5.75
N PRO A 534 -16.89 -10.43 -5.08
CA PRO A 534 -18.17 -10.38 -4.37
C PRO A 534 -19.35 -10.75 -5.26
N VAL A 535 -20.33 -11.49 -4.70
CA VAL A 535 -21.55 -11.86 -5.44
C VAL A 535 -22.24 -10.61 -5.97
N GLY A 536 -22.76 -10.69 -7.21
CA GLY A 536 -23.38 -9.55 -7.90
C GLY A 536 -22.39 -8.60 -8.59
N HIS A 537 -21.08 -8.80 -8.37
CA HIS A 537 -20.02 -8.01 -8.97
C HIS A 537 -19.20 -8.81 -10.00
N SER A 538 -18.52 -8.08 -10.86
CA SER A 538 -17.52 -8.50 -11.82
C SER A 538 -16.32 -7.58 -11.63
N VAL A 539 -15.11 -8.13 -11.58
CA VAL A 539 -13.92 -7.30 -11.42
C VAL A 539 -13.33 -7.01 -12.80
N GLU A 540 -13.12 -5.73 -13.09
CA GLU A 540 -12.40 -5.26 -14.26
C GLU A 540 -11.05 -4.70 -13.83
N VAL A 541 -9.99 -5.24 -14.41
CA VAL A 541 -8.63 -4.70 -14.26
C VAL A 541 -8.43 -3.66 -15.34
N TYR A 542 -8.05 -2.44 -14.96
CA TYR A 542 -7.86 -1.33 -15.89
C TYR A 542 -6.55 -0.57 -15.64
N LYS A 543 -6.09 0.11 -16.68
CA LYS A 543 -4.96 1.04 -16.66
C LYS A 543 -5.12 2.10 -17.73
N LYS A 544 -4.52 3.27 -17.55
CA LYS A 544 -4.68 4.40 -18.48
C LYS A 544 -3.99 4.15 -19.82
N ALA A 545 -2.78 3.61 -19.80
CA ALA A 545 -1.97 3.34 -20.99
C ALA A 545 -1.41 1.90 -20.99
N ASP A 546 -1.32 1.28 -22.16
CA ASP A 546 -0.69 -0.04 -22.34
C ASP A 546 0.84 0.07 -22.42
N GLU A 547 1.47 0.59 -21.36
CA GLU A 547 2.94 0.54 -21.25
C GLU A 547 3.42 -0.91 -21.11
N ALA A 548 2.55 -1.79 -20.62
CA ALA A 548 2.87 -3.19 -20.36
C ALA A 548 3.16 -4.02 -21.62
N GLU A 549 2.56 -3.74 -22.79
CA GLU A 549 2.83 -4.57 -23.98
C GLU A 549 4.28 -4.35 -24.49
N ASN A 550 4.76 -3.11 -24.41
CA ASN A 550 6.15 -2.75 -24.72
C ASN A 550 7.14 -3.16 -23.62
N GLU A 551 6.75 -3.15 -22.35
CA GLU A 551 7.60 -3.59 -21.24
C GLU A 551 7.62 -5.11 -21.04
N PHE A 552 6.51 -5.81 -21.30
CA PHE A 552 6.41 -7.28 -21.26
C PHE A 552 7.22 -7.92 -22.39
N ALA A 553 7.21 -7.33 -23.59
CA ALA A 553 8.10 -7.72 -24.69
C ALA A 553 9.59 -7.54 -24.28
N ARG A 554 9.94 -6.41 -23.64
CA ARG A 554 11.31 -6.16 -23.13
C ARG A 554 11.69 -7.07 -21.95
N SER A 555 10.75 -7.45 -21.10
CA SER A 555 10.96 -8.30 -19.91
C SER A 555 11.12 -9.78 -20.27
N ARG A 556 10.42 -10.27 -21.30
CA ARG A 556 10.65 -11.60 -21.89
C ARG A 556 12.04 -11.75 -22.53
N GLU A 557 12.62 -10.67 -23.02
CA GLU A 557 14.00 -10.68 -23.54
C GLU A 557 15.07 -10.54 -22.44
N ALA A 558 14.71 -10.04 -21.25
CA ALA A 558 15.62 -9.80 -20.13
C ALA A 558 15.78 -11.01 -19.18
N SER A 559 15.05 -12.11 -19.42
CA SER A 559 14.98 -13.30 -18.55
C SER A 559 16.05 -14.37 -18.85
N ALA A 560 17.13 -14.01 -19.54
CA ALA A 560 18.30 -14.89 -19.66
C ALA A 560 19.01 -15.00 -18.29
N PHE A 561 19.51 -16.19 -17.95
CA PHE A 561 20.31 -16.41 -16.75
C PHE A 561 21.58 -15.53 -16.80
N ILE A 562 21.69 -14.57 -15.88
CA ILE A 562 22.86 -13.69 -15.74
C ILE A 562 23.61 -14.12 -14.48
N MET A 563 24.87 -14.54 -14.64
CA MET A 563 25.76 -14.78 -13.51
C MET A 563 25.96 -13.48 -12.72
N PRO A 564 25.77 -13.48 -11.38
CA PRO A 564 25.96 -12.29 -10.57
C PRO A 564 27.40 -11.80 -10.68
N ARG A 565 27.58 -10.50 -10.96
CA ARG A 565 28.89 -9.90 -11.23
C ARG A 565 29.47 -9.12 -10.05
N ASP A 566 28.68 -8.90 -9.00
CA ASP A 566 29.09 -8.23 -7.75
C ASP A 566 28.39 -8.83 -6.53
N ILE A 567 28.80 -8.40 -5.32
CA ILE A 567 28.36 -8.99 -4.05
C ILE A 567 26.89 -8.68 -3.71
N VAL A 568 26.32 -7.59 -4.24
CA VAL A 568 24.89 -7.27 -4.06
C VAL A 568 24.08 -8.09 -5.06
N GLN A 569 24.51 -8.22 -6.31
CA GLN A 569 23.90 -9.16 -7.27
C GLN A 569 24.00 -10.60 -6.77
N LEU A 570 25.09 -10.97 -6.11
CA LEU A 570 25.26 -12.29 -5.50
C LEU A 570 24.31 -12.46 -4.30
N SER A 571 24.16 -11.47 -3.44
CA SER A 571 23.19 -11.53 -2.33
C SER A 571 21.75 -11.56 -2.85
N MET A 572 21.46 -10.84 -3.94
CA MET A 572 20.17 -10.90 -4.65
C MET A 572 19.95 -12.25 -5.31
N TRP A 573 20.97 -12.82 -5.95
CA TRP A 573 20.90 -14.17 -6.51
C TRP A 573 20.67 -15.20 -5.40
N VAL A 574 21.37 -15.08 -4.28
CA VAL A 574 21.16 -15.90 -3.08
C VAL A 574 19.73 -15.77 -2.56
N VAL A 575 19.19 -14.56 -2.38
CA VAL A 575 17.79 -14.39 -1.92
C VAL A 575 16.79 -14.92 -2.96
N THR A 576 17.04 -14.68 -4.24
CA THR A 576 16.16 -15.10 -5.34
C THR A 576 16.13 -16.61 -5.51
N TYR A 577 17.27 -17.30 -5.37
CA TYR A 577 17.39 -18.73 -5.67
C TYR A 577 17.42 -19.62 -4.42
N LEU A 578 17.94 -19.16 -3.28
CA LEU A 578 17.96 -19.92 -2.03
C LEU A 578 16.71 -19.69 -1.17
N VAL A 579 16.03 -18.54 -1.32
CA VAL A 579 14.76 -18.26 -0.63
C VAL A 579 13.76 -17.54 -1.56
N PRO A 580 13.36 -18.17 -2.69
CA PRO A 580 12.49 -17.55 -3.72
C PRO A 580 11.16 -17.01 -3.16
N VAL A 581 10.71 -17.61 -2.07
CA VAL A 581 9.52 -17.25 -1.31
C VAL A 581 9.64 -15.88 -0.62
N MET A 582 10.85 -15.46 -0.24
CA MET A 582 11.15 -14.12 0.28
C MET A 582 11.34 -13.10 -0.84
N HIS A 583 11.88 -13.51 -2.00
CA HIS A 583 12.02 -12.63 -3.16
C HIS A 583 10.66 -12.04 -3.61
N ASP A 584 9.63 -12.88 -3.69
CA ASP A 584 8.28 -12.44 -4.09
C ASP A 584 7.66 -11.44 -3.12
N HIS A 585 8.18 -11.33 -1.89
CA HIS A 585 7.70 -10.37 -0.90
C HIS A 585 8.20 -8.93 -1.11
N PHE A 586 9.30 -8.69 -1.83
CA PHE A 586 9.86 -7.34 -1.90
C PHE A 586 9.07 -6.40 -2.83
N PRO A 587 9.02 -5.08 -2.52
CA PRO A 587 8.30 -4.09 -3.34
C PRO A 587 8.74 -4.09 -4.81
N ALA A 588 10.03 -4.29 -5.08
CA ALA A 588 10.56 -4.39 -6.44
C ALA A 588 9.93 -5.56 -7.23
N SER A 589 9.78 -6.72 -6.61
CA SER A 589 9.17 -7.90 -7.25
C SER A 589 7.68 -7.69 -7.51
N TYR A 590 6.96 -7.04 -6.59
CA TYR A 590 5.57 -6.60 -6.80
C TYR A 590 5.47 -5.62 -7.97
N MET A 591 6.37 -4.63 -8.02
CA MET A 591 6.39 -3.61 -9.07
C MET A 591 6.62 -4.24 -10.46
N ASP A 592 7.61 -5.12 -10.57
CA ASP A 592 7.89 -5.87 -11.81
C ASP A 592 6.70 -6.72 -12.25
N SER A 593 5.96 -7.28 -11.29
CA SER A 593 4.76 -8.07 -11.55
C SER A 593 3.59 -7.19 -12.00
N LEU A 594 3.40 -6.01 -11.40
CA LEU A 594 2.41 -5.02 -11.82
C LEU A 594 2.71 -4.47 -13.22
N TYR A 595 3.97 -4.34 -13.62
CA TYR A 595 4.34 -3.99 -15.00
C TYR A 595 3.87 -5.04 -16.02
N LYS A 596 3.82 -6.32 -15.62
CA LYS A 596 3.39 -7.43 -16.48
C LYS A 596 1.86 -7.56 -16.58
N VAL A 597 1.08 -6.84 -15.78
CA VAL A 597 -0.40 -6.93 -15.79
C VAL A 597 -0.98 -6.38 -17.11
N GLN A 598 -1.61 -7.26 -17.88
CA GLN A 598 -2.44 -6.87 -19.03
C GLN A 598 -3.84 -6.48 -18.53
N ALA A 599 -4.30 -5.28 -18.86
CA ALA A 599 -5.54 -4.71 -18.33
C ALA A 599 -6.29 -3.96 -19.43
N LYS A 600 -7.59 -3.69 -19.24
CA LYS A 600 -8.36 -2.86 -20.17
C LYS A 600 -7.79 -1.44 -20.17
N THR A 601 -7.51 -0.90 -21.35
CA THR A 601 -7.07 0.49 -21.52
C THR A 601 -8.26 1.44 -21.64
N ALA A 602 -8.13 2.67 -21.13
CA ALA A 602 -9.16 3.72 -21.20
C ALA A 602 -9.66 4.00 -22.64
N TYR A 603 -8.89 3.62 -23.67
CA TYR A 603 -9.20 3.80 -25.10
C TYR A 603 -9.55 2.52 -25.89
N GLY A 604 -10.02 1.45 -25.22
CA GLY A 604 -10.82 0.41 -25.88
C GLY A 604 -10.13 -0.91 -26.25
N LYS A 605 -10.93 -1.98 -26.14
CA LYS A 605 -10.73 -3.41 -26.49
C LYS A 605 -9.43 -4.05 -25.98
N ILE A 606 -9.60 -5.08 -25.15
CA ILE A 606 -8.59 -6.14 -24.97
C ILE A 606 -8.27 -6.66 -26.38
N LYS A 607 -7.09 -6.35 -26.91
CA LYS A 607 -6.56 -7.03 -28.10
C LYS A 607 -6.20 -8.45 -27.68
N GLY A 608 -7.22 -9.30 -27.62
CA GLY A 608 -6.99 -10.74 -27.58
C GLY A 608 -6.31 -11.13 -28.88
N ASN A 609 -5.07 -11.58 -28.80
CA ASN A 609 -4.50 -12.39 -29.86
C ASN A 609 -5.47 -13.55 -30.07
N LYS A 610 -6.19 -13.55 -31.20
CA LYS A 610 -6.89 -14.72 -31.69
C LYS A 610 -5.83 -15.81 -31.91
N VAL A 611 -5.58 -16.60 -30.89
CA VAL A 611 -5.08 -17.96 -31.09
C VAL A 611 -6.21 -18.66 -31.81
N LYS A 612 -6.12 -18.75 -33.14
CA LYS A 612 -6.96 -19.65 -33.92
C LYS A 612 -6.78 -21.02 -33.30
N SER A 613 -7.83 -21.53 -32.67
CA SER A 613 -7.95 -22.93 -32.33
C SER A 613 -7.69 -23.74 -33.60
N LYS A 614 -6.57 -24.48 -33.63
CA LYS A 614 -6.37 -25.58 -34.57
C LYS A 614 -7.38 -26.68 -34.21
N GLN A 615 -8.64 -26.47 -34.55
CA GLN A 615 -9.68 -27.50 -34.48
C GLN A 615 -10.72 -27.37 -35.62
N GLU A 616 -10.61 -26.37 -36.49
CA GLU A 616 -11.47 -26.25 -37.70
C GLU A 616 -10.73 -26.52 -39.03
N GLN A 617 -9.52 -27.12 -38.99
CA GLN A 617 -8.81 -27.58 -40.20
C GLN A 617 -8.73 -29.11 -40.36
N HIS A 618 -9.53 -29.86 -39.60
CA HIS A 618 -9.66 -31.33 -39.74
C HIS A 618 -11.09 -31.80 -39.98
N GLN A 619 -11.93 -30.94 -40.58
CA GLN A 619 -13.18 -31.34 -41.24
C GLN A 619 -13.28 -30.72 -42.64
N GLN A 620 -12.20 -30.80 -43.43
CA GLN A 620 -12.27 -30.52 -44.87
C GLN A 620 -11.06 -31.13 -45.60
N SER A 621 -10.82 -32.43 -45.37
CA SER A 621 -9.92 -33.22 -46.21
C SER A 621 -10.30 -34.69 -46.05
N GLY A 622 -11.23 -35.16 -46.89
CA GLY A 622 -11.61 -36.56 -46.88
C GLY A 622 -12.93 -36.84 -47.57
N GLN A 623 -13.05 -36.53 -48.86
CA GLN A 623 -13.78 -37.39 -49.80
C GLN A 623 -13.42 -37.01 -51.25
N HIS A 624 -12.68 -37.90 -51.89
CA HIS A 624 -12.61 -38.03 -53.33
C HIS A 624 -13.97 -38.51 -53.87
N GLN A 625 -14.46 -37.94 -54.98
CA GLN A 625 -14.61 -38.69 -56.25
C GLN A 625 -15.19 -37.84 -57.40
N GLN A 626 -14.38 -37.79 -58.47
CA GLN A 626 -14.69 -37.93 -59.90
C GLN A 626 -15.71 -37.05 -60.67
N SER A 627 -15.20 -36.62 -61.85
CA SER A 627 -15.88 -36.22 -63.09
C SER A 627 -16.68 -34.91 -63.05
N GLY A 628 -16.62 -33.98 -64.02
CA GLY A 628 -15.91 -33.87 -65.28
C GLY A 628 -16.35 -32.57 -65.97
N GLN A 629 -15.52 -32.09 -66.89
CA GLN A 629 -15.80 -31.18 -68.02
C GLN A 629 -16.20 -29.69 -67.81
N HIS A 630 -15.39 -28.85 -68.46
CA HIS A 630 -15.68 -27.59 -69.19
C HIS A 630 -16.38 -26.43 -68.44
N SER A 631 -16.05 -25.15 -68.59
CA SER A 631 -15.18 -24.40 -69.52
C SER A 631 -14.98 -22.99 -68.95
N ASN A 632 -13.76 -22.47 -69.10
CA ASN A 632 -13.35 -21.06 -69.02
C ASN A 632 -14.11 -20.15 -70.04
N PRO A 633 -13.83 -18.83 -70.13
CA PRO A 633 -13.52 -17.80 -69.12
C PRO A 633 -14.19 -16.43 -69.49
N VAL A 634 -13.59 -15.31 -69.03
CA VAL A 634 -13.52 -13.94 -69.62
C VAL A 634 -14.05 -12.87 -68.63
N ASN A 635 -13.16 -12.08 -67.99
CA ASN A 635 -12.60 -10.77 -68.42
C ASN A 635 -13.69 -9.65 -68.42
N THR A 636 -13.52 -8.41 -67.96
CA THR A 636 -12.35 -7.52 -67.85
C THR A 636 -12.79 -6.20 -67.18
N ASN A 637 -11.83 -5.50 -66.57
CA ASN A 637 -11.59 -4.04 -66.56
C ASN A 637 -12.64 -3.04 -65.99
N ASN A 638 -12.29 -2.46 -64.81
CA ASN A 638 -11.75 -1.10 -64.60
C ASN A 638 -12.27 0.09 -65.48
N PRO A 639 -12.09 1.36 -65.05
CA PRO A 639 -12.50 2.06 -63.82
C PRO A 639 -13.02 3.50 -64.16
N VAL A 640 -13.02 4.45 -63.20
CA VAL A 640 -12.81 5.93 -63.34
C VAL A 640 -13.87 6.83 -62.66
N THR A 641 -13.36 7.67 -61.73
CA THR A 641 -13.71 9.01 -61.19
C THR A 641 -15.11 9.64 -61.44
N THR A 642 -15.71 10.47 -60.58
CA THR A 642 -15.20 11.76 -60.03
C THR A 642 -16.20 12.37 -59.01
N LYS A 643 -15.70 13.29 -58.18
CA LYS A 643 -16.30 14.21 -57.16
C LYS A 643 -17.63 14.93 -57.51
N VAL A 644 -18.32 15.44 -56.47
CA VAL A 644 -18.93 16.81 -56.27
C VAL A 644 -19.94 16.76 -55.09
N THR A 645 -19.63 17.30 -53.89
CA THR A 645 -20.02 18.60 -53.25
C THR A 645 -21.47 18.81 -52.73
N ASN A 646 -21.54 19.13 -51.42
CA ASN A 646 -22.39 20.08 -50.66
C ASN A 646 -23.92 19.99 -50.63
N THR A 647 -24.50 20.05 -49.41
CA THR A 647 -25.35 21.19 -48.95
C THR A 647 -25.71 21.14 -47.45
N LYS A 648 -25.85 22.36 -46.89
CA LYS A 648 -26.26 22.76 -45.52
C LYS A 648 -27.77 23.06 -45.46
N THR A 649 -28.42 22.87 -44.30
CA THR A 649 -29.58 23.66 -43.78
C THR A 649 -29.70 23.43 -42.25
N ARG A 650 -29.34 24.36 -41.36
CA ARG A 650 -30.07 25.50 -40.72
C ARG A 650 -31.23 25.14 -39.75
N LEU A 651 -31.04 25.52 -38.47
CA LEU A 651 -31.98 25.60 -37.32
C LEU A 651 -33.01 26.75 -37.46
N PRO A 652 -34.06 26.80 -36.61
CA PRO A 652 -34.09 27.84 -35.55
C PRO A 652 -34.77 27.45 -34.19
N PRO A 653 -34.68 28.31 -33.13
CA PRO A 653 -35.23 28.13 -31.75
C PRO A 653 -36.34 29.19 -31.42
N PRO A 654 -36.59 29.64 -30.15
CA PRO A 654 -37.21 29.01 -28.95
C PRO A 654 -38.40 29.84 -28.35
N ALA A 655 -39.09 29.36 -27.28
CA ALA A 655 -39.54 30.18 -26.10
C ALA A 655 -40.40 29.40 -25.05
N PRO A 656 -40.40 29.81 -23.75
CA PRO A 656 -41.14 29.23 -22.58
C PRO A 656 -42.27 30.19 -22.08
N PRO A 657 -42.75 30.27 -20.79
CA PRO A 657 -42.75 29.36 -19.61
C PRO A 657 -44.16 29.21 -18.94
N ARG A 658 -44.31 28.39 -17.87
CA ARG A 658 -45.30 28.64 -16.79
C ARG A 658 -44.99 27.89 -15.49
N ALA A 659 -45.16 28.61 -14.39
CA ALA A 659 -45.07 28.17 -12.99
C ALA A 659 -46.46 27.81 -12.45
N GLU A 660 -46.54 26.93 -11.45
CA GLU A 660 -47.46 27.08 -10.30
C GLU A 660 -47.12 26.10 -9.17
N THR A 661 -47.44 26.57 -7.97
CA THR A 661 -47.16 26.12 -6.60
C THR A 661 -48.13 25.05 -6.08
N SER A 662 -47.73 24.19 -5.13
CA SER A 662 -48.40 24.03 -3.81
C SER A 662 -47.83 22.90 -2.93
N ASN A 663 -47.55 23.29 -1.68
CA ASN A 663 -47.82 22.65 -0.37
C ASN A 663 -47.63 21.15 -0.08
N SER A 664 -46.87 20.96 1.01
CA SER A 664 -46.59 19.83 1.92
C SER A 664 -47.81 18.99 2.37
N PRO A 665 -47.63 17.80 3.02
CA PRO A 665 -47.16 17.76 4.41
C PRO A 665 -46.21 16.62 4.82
N THR A 666 -45.47 16.97 5.87
CA THR A 666 -44.73 16.20 6.87
C THR A 666 -45.49 14.96 7.39
N LEU A 667 -44.79 13.84 7.57
CA LEU A 667 -45.23 12.72 8.42
C LEU A 667 -44.09 12.30 9.36
N LEU A 668 -44.29 12.64 10.63
CA LEU A 668 -43.65 12.06 11.80
C LEU A 668 -44.12 10.60 11.98
N SER A 669 -43.22 9.68 12.30
CA SER A 669 -43.58 8.50 13.10
C SER A 669 -42.48 8.16 14.10
N PHE A 670 -42.88 8.23 15.37
CA PHE A 670 -42.23 7.75 16.58
C PHE A 670 -42.07 6.22 16.61
N TYR A 671 -41.35 5.76 17.66
CA TYR A 671 -41.18 4.40 18.21
C TYR A 671 -39.93 3.64 17.71
N SER A 672 -39.06 3.08 18.55
CA SER A 672 -38.97 3.01 20.02
C SER A 672 -37.71 2.21 20.39
N ASP A 673 -37.01 2.64 21.44
CA ASP A 673 -36.14 1.75 22.24
C ASP A 673 -36.98 0.61 22.84
N PRO A 674 -36.37 -0.56 23.10
CA PRO A 674 -36.09 -0.83 24.52
C PRO A 674 -34.83 -1.65 24.82
N LEU A 675 -34.25 -1.27 25.97
CA LEU A 675 -33.51 -2.04 27.00
C LEU A 675 -32.09 -2.55 26.72
#